data_AF-D7FTB4-F1
#
_entry.id   AF-D7FTB4-F1
#
_cell.length_a   1.000
_cell.length_b   1.000
_cell.length_c   1.000
_cell.angle_alpha   90.00
_cell.angle_beta   90.00
_cell.angle_gamma   90.00
#
_symmetry.space_group_name_H-M   'P 1'
#
loop_
_entity.id
_entity.type
_entity.pdbx_description
1 polymer ?
#
loop_
_entity_poly.entity_id
_entity_poly.type
_entity_poly.pdbx_seq_one_letter_code
_entity_poly.pdbx_strand_id
1 'polypeptide(L)'
;MAADGDQETVVVIGNGMVGHKFIEALKEKDPDNKFNVVTFCEENRAAYNRMRLTEYFTNKDPDNLSMSGNYNDNGDGLTEWYQSTPGVECYVGDKALKIDREAKTVISESGREIKYDKAVLATGSYPFVPPTPGVDKKGVFVYRTIDDLENMIQYQKDHGVKAAAVIGGGLLGLEAAKAMYDLGMETHIIEYAPILMCRQIDDAGHAILGGMIEDLGLKIHCNARVTEFLGDEKVAGLTFSNEGWEDLDVGMVVVSAGIRPRDEIARASGIEVHERGGVIVDDLLKTNDEDIYAIGEVALHGGKIYGLVAPGYEMAEAVANTVVGEEQPFTGADMSTKLKLMGVDVASFGRYSGFKEEDDQISMTWNDPFNNAYKKLFFNTAGTKLLGGILVGDASDYTTLLGLQKSDRDLPIAPGVLMAPAAEEGGGAALGVEDMPDDMQVCSCNNVDKGAIFRAVTEDGLTSVGEVKSCTKAGTGCGGCEPMVKDIFAFAMKSSGKEVSTDVCEHFHYTRQELYDIVRATGVKSFDELLDSHGHGDGCEVCKPLVSSILASVNNDMIFNNDGMTLQDTNDRALANMQRGGSYSVIPRVPGGELTPEQLICMGQVAKKYNLYTKVTGGQRIDMFGAEKHQLPSIWAELGEAGLESGHAYGKALRTVKSCVGSTWCRYGVQDAVSFAVRLENRYKGLRSPHKLKSGVSGCVRECAEAQGKDFGLVATENGYNLYVCGNGGAVARHADLLATDISEELCIKYIDRFLMFYIATADRLQRTSAWMEKLEGGIEYLKEVVINDKLGIAEKLDAQMQHVVDTYQDEWATVVNDEERRKAFRQFVNSDHTERGIPFIAMRGQSRPMDWPKDEFIPDLHEEGSKPDQVLTGASSWVRVGSVSDFPTNGGAAVLYGKSQLAVYNVARRNEWYATQNVCPHKRALVLSEGIVGSREGILKVACPLHKNNFDLKSGECLDHMEDDNMRLLTFPVKVEDGGVFLDLPPTAELDQLLATEKVMLSADCFQGSENNFVPVQTNALPTAPQDTAEVSA
;
A
#
# COMPACT_ATOMS: atom_id res chain seq x y z
N MET A 1 21.17 16.26 34.86
CA MET A 1 22.63 16.20 35.10
C MET A 1 22.90 15.04 36.06
N ALA A 2 23.03 13.83 35.51
CA ALA A 2 23.64 12.70 36.21
C ALA A 2 25.17 12.79 36.00
N ALA A 3 25.93 12.34 36.99
CA ALA A 3 27.37 12.53 37.10
C ALA A 3 28.16 11.76 36.02
N ASP A 4 29.27 12.36 35.55
CA ASP A 4 30.40 11.68 34.87
C ASP A 4 30.88 10.50 35.73
N GLY A 5 30.37 9.31 35.46
CA GLY A 5 31.05 8.05 35.74
C GLY A 5 31.49 7.48 34.40
N ASP A 6 32.75 7.05 34.29
CA ASP A 6 33.38 6.49 33.08
C ASP A 6 32.41 5.56 32.34
N GLN A 7 31.87 6.03 31.21
CA GLN A 7 31.10 5.19 30.29
C GLN A 7 32.08 4.30 29.52
N GLU A 8 31.80 3.00 29.46
CA GLU A 8 32.60 2.07 28.65
C GLU A 8 32.30 2.27 27.17
N THR A 9 33.34 2.31 26.33
CA THR A 9 33.19 2.52 24.88
C THR A 9 33.15 1.19 24.13
N VAL A 10 32.05 0.94 23.43
CA VAL A 10 31.86 -0.21 22.55
C VAL A 10 31.98 0.24 21.10
N VAL A 11 32.99 -0.25 20.37
CA VAL A 11 33.17 0.06 18.95
C VAL A 11 32.57 -1.03 18.07
N VAL A 12 31.60 -0.69 17.23
CA VAL A 12 30.93 -1.60 16.29
C VAL A 12 31.43 -1.36 14.87
N ILE A 13 32.15 -2.34 14.32
CA ILE A 13 32.76 -2.24 13.00
C ILE A 13 31.83 -2.89 11.98
N GLY A 14 31.07 -2.05 11.26
CA GLY A 14 30.04 -2.45 10.30
C GLY A 14 28.64 -2.09 10.79
N ASN A 15 27.94 -1.25 10.02
CA ASN A 15 26.58 -0.79 10.30
C ASN A 15 25.55 -1.42 9.34
N GLY A 16 25.68 -2.72 9.07
CA GLY A 16 24.64 -3.48 8.37
C GLY A 16 23.51 -3.90 9.31
N MET A 17 22.56 -4.70 8.80
CA MET A 17 21.41 -5.17 9.58
C MET A 17 21.80 -5.76 10.95
N VAL A 18 22.85 -6.58 11.00
CA VAL A 18 23.33 -7.23 12.24
C VAL A 18 24.02 -6.25 13.18
N GLY A 19 24.83 -5.33 12.64
CA GLY A 19 25.51 -4.30 13.44
C GLY A 19 24.49 -3.36 14.09
N HIS A 20 23.49 -2.91 13.34
CA HIS A 20 22.40 -2.09 13.89
C HIS A 20 21.59 -2.83 14.95
N LYS A 21 21.21 -4.09 14.71
CA LYS A 21 20.50 -4.92 15.70
C LYS A 21 21.29 -5.09 17.00
N PHE A 22 22.61 -5.19 16.93
CA PHE A 22 23.46 -5.21 18.14
C PHE A 22 23.35 -3.89 18.92
N ILE A 23 23.40 -2.74 18.22
CA ILE A 23 23.27 -1.42 18.86
C ILE A 23 21.89 -1.27 19.52
N GLU A 24 20.81 -1.65 18.83
CA GLU A 24 19.46 -1.67 19.39
C GLU A 24 19.38 -2.54 20.65
N ALA A 25 19.81 -3.79 20.56
CA ALA A 25 19.74 -4.75 21.67
C ALA A 25 20.57 -4.30 22.88
N LEU A 26 21.74 -3.69 22.64
CA LEU A 26 22.57 -3.15 23.72
C LEU A 26 21.90 -1.95 24.38
N LYS A 27 21.30 -1.03 23.61
CA LYS A 27 20.64 0.15 24.16
C LYS A 27 19.35 -0.18 24.90
N GLU A 28 18.59 -1.17 24.46
CA GLU A 28 17.43 -1.70 25.21
C GLU A 28 17.83 -2.26 26.59
N LYS A 29 19.03 -2.83 26.69
CA LYS A 29 19.56 -3.43 27.93
C LYS A 29 20.37 -2.48 28.79
N ASP A 30 20.68 -1.28 28.28
CA ASP A 30 21.43 -0.25 28.97
C ASP A 30 20.61 1.06 29.14
N PRO A 31 19.48 1.03 29.89
CA PRO A 31 18.66 2.22 30.11
C PRO A 31 19.40 3.31 30.92
N ASP A 32 20.45 2.93 31.64
CA ASP A 32 21.29 3.84 32.43
C ASP A 32 22.36 4.56 31.59
N ASN A 33 22.51 4.22 30.30
CA ASN A 33 23.56 4.71 29.39
C ASN A 33 24.98 4.52 29.96
N LYS A 34 25.31 3.32 30.43
CA LYS A 34 26.67 2.94 30.86
C LYS A 34 27.63 2.77 29.69
N PHE A 35 27.12 2.48 28.49
CA PHE A 35 27.93 2.25 27.29
C PHE A 35 27.78 3.39 26.28
N ASN A 36 28.92 3.93 25.85
CA ASN A 36 29.00 4.75 24.64
C ASN A 36 29.28 3.86 23.44
N VAL A 37 28.46 3.94 22.39
CA VAL A 37 28.58 3.07 21.22
C VAL A 37 29.04 3.87 20.03
N VAL A 38 30.18 3.51 19.46
CA VAL A 38 30.72 4.15 18.26
C VAL A 38 30.72 3.15 17.12
N THR A 39 30.03 3.45 16.02
CA THR A 39 29.97 2.56 14.86
C THR A 39 30.61 3.17 13.62
N PHE A 40 31.33 2.34 12.87
CA PHE A 40 31.91 2.69 11.57
C PHE A 40 31.14 2.01 10.44
N CYS A 41 30.73 2.77 9.44
CA CYS A 41 30.05 2.29 8.24
C CYS A 41 30.86 2.67 6.99
N GLU A 42 31.29 1.67 6.21
CA GLU A 42 31.95 1.89 4.91
C GLU A 42 30.98 2.47 3.86
N GLU A 43 29.71 2.08 3.93
CA GLU A 43 28.69 2.58 3.01
C GLU A 43 28.35 4.04 3.34
N ASN A 44 27.91 4.78 2.33
CA ASN A 44 27.53 6.20 2.42
C ASN A 44 26.18 6.44 3.12
N ARG A 45 25.58 5.39 3.70
CA ARG A 45 24.29 5.41 4.39
C ARG A 45 24.34 4.46 5.59
N ALA A 46 23.57 4.78 6.63
CA ALA A 46 23.36 3.96 7.80
C ALA A 46 22.51 2.71 7.49
N ALA A 47 22.30 1.85 8.48
CA ALA A 47 21.73 0.52 8.28
C ALA A 47 20.36 0.50 7.56
N TYR A 48 20.28 -0.32 6.50
CA TYR A 48 19.07 -0.66 5.77
C TYR A 48 18.88 -2.18 5.63
N ASN A 49 17.65 -2.57 5.33
CA ASN A 49 17.21 -3.94 5.11
C ASN A 49 17.66 -4.44 3.74
N ARG A 50 18.84 -5.05 3.72
CA ARG A 50 19.47 -5.63 2.51
C ARG A 50 18.66 -6.80 1.91
N MET A 51 17.78 -7.44 2.68
CA MET A 51 16.92 -8.51 2.16
C MET A 51 15.81 -7.99 1.24
N ARG A 52 15.56 -6.67 1.24
CA ARG A 52 14.51 -6.02 0.44
C ARG A 52 15.06 -5.21 -0.73
N LEU A 53 16.34 -5.40 -1.11
CA LEU A 53 17.00 -4.65 -2.18
C LEU A 53 16.24 -4.64 -3.51
N THR A 54 15.55 -5.73 -3.86
CA THR A 54 14.75 -5.81 -5.10
C THR A 54 13.64 -4.75 -5.14
N GLU A 55 13.10 -4.34 -3.98
CA GLU A 55 12.06 -3.30 -3.90
C GLU A 55 12.56 -1.92 -4.31
N TYR A 56 13.88 -1.68 -4.21
CA TYR A 56 14.51 -0.44 -4.65
C TYR A 56 14.26 -0.15 -6.13
N PHE A 57 14.14 -1.19 -6.97
CA PHE A 57 13.88 -1.00 -8.41
C PHE A 57 12.46 -0.49 -8.70
N THR A 58 11.52 -0.68 -7.76
CA THR A 58 10.13 -0.21 -7.90
C THR A 58 9.99 1.25 -7.49
N ASN A 59 10.56 1.63 -6.33
CA ASN A 59 10.33 2.95 -5.72
C ASN A 59 11.53 3.91 -5.86
N LYS A 60 12.74 3.38 -6.08
CA LYS A 60 14.02 4.12 -6.20
C LYS A 60 14.28 5.09 -5.05
N ASP A 61 13.90 4.65 -3.86
CA ASP A 61 13.91 5.46 -2.66
C ASP A 61 14.50 4.62 -1.51
N PRO A 62 15.67 5.01 -0.99
CA PRO A 62 16.40 4.24 0.02
C PRO A 62 15.69 4.26 1.38
N ASP A 63 14.80 5.22 1.64
CA ASP A 63 14.06 5.31 2.90
C ASP A 63 13.17 4.08 3.12
N ASN A 64 12.59 3.54 2.04
CA ASN A 64 11.78 2.34 2.09
C ASN A 64 12.54 1.09 2.57
N LEU A 65 13.87 1.13 2.52
CA LEU A 65 14.74 0.07 2.99
C LEU A 65 15.35 0.39 4.35
N SER A 66 15.29 1.63 4.84
CA SER A 66 15.94 1.99 6.10
C SER A 66 15.40 1.18 7.28
N MET A 67 16.30 0.82 8.21
CA MET A 67 15.93 0.11 9.44
C MET A 67 15.58 1.05 10.60
N SER A 68 15.87 2.35 10.47
CA SER A 68 15.90 3.27 11.60
C SER A 68 15.22 4.61 11.31
N GLY A 69 14.18 4.59 10.46
CA GLY A 69 13.47 5.79 9.99
C GLY A 69 14.08 6.37 8.71
N ASN A 70 13.56 7.48 8.23
CA ASN A 70 14.05 8.09 6.98
C ASN A 70 15.48 8.60 7.15
N TYR A 71 16.26 8.59 6.06
CA TYR A 71 17.55 9.24 6.02
C TYR A 71 17.37 10.76 6.07
N ASN A 72 18.34 11.46 6.65
CA ASN A 72 18.31 12.90 6.77
C ASN A 72 18.58 13.58 5.42
N ASP A 73 17.88 14.69 5.17
CA ASP A 73 18.00 15.47 3.93
C ASP A 73 19.35 16.20 3.77
N ASN A 74 20.14 16.27 4.85
CA ASN A 74 21.46 16.92 4.85
C ASN A 74 22.53 16.11 4.09
N GLY A 75 22.20 14.90 3.64
CA GLY A 75 23.09 14.03 2.87
C GLY A 75 24.21 13.39 3.68
N ASP A 76 24.11 13.37 5.02
CA ASP A 76 25.09 12.71 5.90
C ASP A 76 24.92 11.18 5.95
N GLY A 77 23.85 10.66 5.35
CA GLY A 77 23.54 9.23 5.29
C GLY A 77 23.07 8.64 6.61
N LEU A 78 22.83 9.46 7.64
CA LEU A 78 22.27 9.04 8.92
C LEU A 78 20.74 9.15 8.90
N THR A 79 20.09 8.54 9.89
CA THR A 79 18.66 8.71 10.18
C THR A 79 18.49 9.50 11.47
N GLU A 80 17.28 9.99 11.74
CA GLU A 80 16.94 10.66 12.99
C GLU A 80 17.23 9.79 14.22
N TRP A 81 17.06 8.48 14.11
CA TRP A 81 17.34 7.54 15.20
C TRP A 81 18.80 7.58 15.65
N TYR A 82 19.76 7.59 14.72
CA TYR A 82 21.19 7.67 15.07
C TYR A 82 21.58 9.01 15.68
N GLN A 83 20.88 10.10 15.33
CA GLN A 83 21.14 11.42 15.89
C GLN A 83 20.51 11.62 17.27
N SER A 84 19.32 11.06 17.49
CA SER A 84 18.53 11.23 18.70
C SER A 84 18.83 10.21 19.79
N THR A 85 19.44 9.06 19.45
CA THR A 85 19.76 8.00 20.42
C THR A 85 20.96 8.39 21.30
N PRO A 86 20.78 8.52 22.63
CA PRO A 86 21.87 8.92 23.52
C PRO A 86 23.03 7.90 23.55
N GLY A 87 24.26 8.41 23.47
CA GLY A 87 25.48 7.60 23.52
C GLY A 87 25.63 6.64 22.35
N VAL A 88 25.12 6.99 21.17
CA VAL A 88 25.39 6.33 19.89
C VAL A 88 26.01 7.35 18.95
N GLU A 89 27.17 7.03 18.39
CA GLU A 89 27.83 7.79 17.33
C GLU A 89 28.00 6.88 16.11
N CYS A 90 27.60 7.35 14.93
CA CYS A 90 27.75 6.61 13.68
C CYS A 90 28.57 7.42 12.68
N TYR A 91 29.70 6.86 12.25
CA TYR A 91 30.57 7.42 11.23
C TYR A 91 30.29 6.74 9.88
N VAL A 92 29.42 7.37 9.09
CA VAL A 92 29.02 6.94 7.75
C VAL A 92 30.09 7.31 6.72
N GLY A 93 30.31 6.45 5.72
CA GLY A 93 31.35 6.61 4.71
C GLY A 93 32.79 6.55 5.25
N ASP A 94 32.99 6.02 6.46
CA ASP A 94 34.30 5.92 7.10
C ASP A 94 34.63 4.47 7.48
N LYS A 95 35.43 3.83 6.63
CA LYS A 95 35.80 2.42 6.78
C LYS A 95 36.82 2.24 7.90
N ALA A 96 36.56 1.32 8.84
CA ALA A 96 37.58 0.87 9.78
C ALA A 96 38.68 0.05 9.06
N LEU A 97 39.95 0.41 9.24
CA LEU A 97 41.08 -0.22 8.55
C LEU A 97 41.89 -1.15 9.45
N LYS A 98 42.05 -0.81 10.72
CA LYS A 98 42.91 -1.54 11.66
C LYS A 98 42.39 -1.47 13.09
N ILE A 99 42.56 -2.57 13.82
CA ILE A 99 42.44 -2.62 15.28
C ILE A 99 43.84 -2.75 15.86
N ASP A 100 44.24 -1.81 16.71
CA ASP A 100 45.41 -1.95 17.56
C ASP A 100 44.98 -2.58 18.89
N ARG A 101 45.33 -3.86 19.07
CA ARG A 101 44.95 -4.66 20.24
C ARG A 101 45.70 -4.24 21.51
N GLU A 102 46.95 -3.79 21.37
CA GLU A 102 47.76 -3.36 22.51
C GLU A 102 47.30 -1.99 23.02
N ALA A 103 47.01 -1.06 22.09
CA ALA A 103 46.52 0.28 22.41
C ALA A 103 45.00 0.34 22.59
N LYS A 104 44.27 -0.76 22.39
CA LYS A 104 42.81 -0.87 22.33
C LYS A 104 42.16 0.27 21.55
N THR A 105 42.58 0.44 20.30
CA THR A 105 42.11 1.54 19.43
C THR A 105 41.71 1.01 18.05
N VAL A 106 40.61 1.52 17.49
CA VAL A 106 40.19 1.30 16.10
C VAL A 106 40.57 2.52 15.27
N ILE A 107 41.20 2.29 14.12
CA ILE A 107 41.68 3.32 13.20
C ILE A 107 40.90 3.25 11.89
N SER A 108 40.27 4.35 11.50
CA SER A 108 39.48 4.46 10.26
C SER A 108 40.26 5.04 9.08
N GLU A 109 39.66 4.96 7.89
CA GLU A 109 40.22 5.50 6.64
C GLU A 109 40.34 7.02 6.67
N SER A 110 39.43 7.72 7.36
CA SER A 110 39.56 9.17 7.58
C SER A 110 40.68 9.54 8.56
N GLY A 111 41.39 8.55 9.14
CA GLY A 111 42.41 8.74 10.17
C GLY A 111 41.85 8.95 11.58
N ARG A 112 40.58 8.60 11.82
CA ARG A 112 39.96 8.71 13.14
C ARG A 112 40.46 7.57 14.03
N GLU A 113 40.86 7.90 15.25
CA GLU A 113 41.33 6.93 16.25
C GLU A 113 40.37 6.91 17.43
N ILE A 114 39.67 5.78 17.62
CA ILE A 114 38.69 5.61 18.69
C ILE A 114 39.15 4.50 19.64
N LYS A 115 39.34 4.84 20.91
CA LYS A 115 39.64 3.85 21.95
C LYS A 115 38.39 3.03 22.26
N TYR A 116 38.58 1.75 22.56
CA TYR A 116 37.49 0.85 22.91
C TYR A 116 37.79 0.09 24.21
N ASP A 117 36.73 -0.17 24.97
CA ASP A 117 36.73 -1.18 26.02
C ASP A 117 36.35 -2.53 25.44
N LYS A 118 35.39 -2.54 24.50
CA LYS A 118 34.98 -3.70 23.69
C LYS A 118 34.87 -3.36 22.21
N ALA A 119 35.20 -4.29 21.33
CA ALA A 119 35.00 -4.14 19.87
C ALA A 119 34.14 -5.29 19.31
N VAL A 120 33.25 -4.98 18.37
CA VAL A 120 32.37 -5.95 17.72
C VAL A 120 32.54 -5.87 16.21
N LEU A 121 33.04 -6.96 15.62
CA LEU A 121 33.16 -7.11 14.17
C LEU A 121 31.82 -7.55 13.58
N ALA A 122 31.15 -6.65 12.86
CA ALA A 122 29.89 -6.86 12.16
C ALA A 122 30.02 -6.49 10.67
N THR A 123 31.18 -6.73 10.08
CA THR A 123 31.56 -6.32 8.70
C THR A 123 30.84 -7.08 7.60
N GLY A 124 30.11 -8.14 7.93
CA GLY A 124 29.34 -8.93 6.97
C GLY A 124 30.21 -9.63 5.93
N SER A 125 29.78 -9.56 4.66
CA SER A 125 30.42 -10.23 3.54
C SER A 125 30.47 -9.36 2.27
N TYR A 126 31.31 -9.76 1.31
CA TYR A 126 31.40 -9.18 -0.03
C TYR A 126 31.04 -10.21 -1.12
N PRO A 127 30.56 -9.76 -2.30
CA PRO A 127 30.27 -10.66 -3.43
C PRO A 127 31.53 -11.34 -3.94
N PHE A 128 31.48 -12.66 -4.07
CA PHE A 128 32.55 -13.41 -4.71
C PHE A 128 32.42 -13.29 -6.23
N VAL A 129 33.43 -12.69 -6.85
CA VAL A 129 33.55 -12.56 -8.30
C VAL A 129 34.61 -13.55 -8.80
N PRO A 130 34.25 -14.57 -9.59
CA PRO A 130 35.21 -15.52 -10.14
C PRO A 130 36.26 -14.82 -11.02
N PRO A 131 37.54 -15.23 -10.95
CA PRO A 131 38.60 -14.63 -11.77
C PRO A 131 38.48 -15.12 -13.22
N THR A 132 37.65 -14.43 -14.00
CA THR A 132 37.36 -14.74 -15.40
C THR A 132 37.87 -13.59 -16.28
N PRO A 133 38.56 -13.87 -17.39
CA PRO A 133 39.00 -12.85 -18.34
C PRO A 133 37.89 -11.87 -18.72
N GLY A 134 38.18 -10.57 -18.64
CA GLY A 134 37.24 -9.51 -18.99
C GLY A 134 36.23 -9.12 -17.89
N VAL A 135 36.32 -9.68 -16.69
CA VAL A 135 35.40 -9.36 -15.58
C VAL A 135 35.45 -7.89 -15.13
N ASP A 136 36.57 -7.20 -15.33
CA ASP A 136 36.75 -5.78 -14.98
C ASP A 136 36.19 -4.80 -16.03
N LYS A 137 35.52 -5.30 -17.07
CA LYS A 137 34.93 -4.45 -18.13
C LYS A 137 33.76 -3.64 -17.59
N LYS A 138 33.57 -2.45 -18.16
CA LYS A 138 32.39 -1.62 -17.86
C LYS A 138 31.11 -2.38 -18.25
N GLY A 139 30.10 -2.32 -17.39
CA GLY A 139 28.86 -3.07 -17.56
C GLY A 139 28.82 -4.42 -16.85
N VAL A 140 29.91 -4.81 -16.16
CA VAL A 140 29.91 -5.92 -15.22
C VAL A 140 29.70 -5.36 -13.80
N PHE A 141 28.68 -5.85 -13.11
CA PHE A 141 28.24 -5.39 -11.79
C PHE A 141 28.15 -6.55 -10.80
N VAL A 142 28.00 -6.23 -9.53
CA VAL A 142 27.60 -7.15 -8.46
C VAL A 142 26.25 -6.71 -7.90
N TYR A 143 25.63 -7.52 -7.06
CA TYR A 143 24.33 -7.23 -6.44
C TYR A 143 24.42 -7.37 -4.93
N ARG A 144 24.67 -6.27 -4.21
CA ARG A 144 24.86 -6.33 -2.75
C ARG A 144 24.50 -5.06 -1.98
N THR A 145 24.76 -3.87 -2.51
CA THR A 145 24.46 -2.58 -1.85
C THR A 145 23.48 -1.76 -2.68
N ILE A 146 22.89 -0.72 -2.08
CA ILE A 146 22.06 0.26 -2.84
C ILE A 146 22.90 0.94 -3.93
N ASP A 147 24.15 1.31 -3.64
CA ASP A 147 25.07 1.91 -4.62
C ASP A 147 25.31 0.97 -5.82
N ASP A 148 25.40 -0.35 -5.62
CA ASP A 148 25.47 -1.31 -6.73
C ASP A 148 24.24 -1.17 -7.64
N LEU A 149 23.04 -1.08 -7.05
CA LEU A 149 21.78 -0.96 -7.80
C LEU A 149 21.70 0.38 -8.55
N GLU A 150 22.08 1.48 -7.90
CA GLU A 150 22.13 2.81 -8.51
C GLU A 150 23.07 2.83 -9.73
N ASN A 151 24.25 2.23 -9.59
CA ASN A 151 25.22 2.10 -10.67
C ASN A 151 24.67 1.26 -11.84
N MET A 152 23.96 0.16 -11.55
CA MET A 152 23.32 -0.68 -12.55
C MET A 152 22.21 0.08 -13.31
N ILE A 153 21.33 0.77 -12.57
CA ILE A 153 20.24 1.59 -13.14
C ILE A 153 20.81 2.70 -14.03
N GLN A 154 21.83 3.41 -13.53
CA GLN A 154 22.47 4.50 -14.24
C GLN A 154 23.14 4.01 -15.53
N TYR A 155 23.86 2.89 -15.47
CA TYR A 155 24.48 2.30 -16.66
C TYR A 155 23.46 1.85 -17.71
N GLN A 156 22.34 1.24 -17.29
CA GLN A 156 21.25 0.86 -18.18
C GLN A 156 20.70 2.09 -18.91
N LYS A 157 20.49 3.20 -18.19
CA LYS A 157 19.99 4.47 -18.71
C LYS A 157 20.98 5.12 -19.70
N ASP A 158 22.26 5.16 -19.35
CA ASP A 158 23.30 5.82 -20.16
C ASP A 158 23.64 5.07 -21.45
N HIS A 159 23.39 3.76 -21.49
CA HIS A 159 23.78 2.92 -22.62
C HIS A 159 22.62 2.20 -23.30
N GLY A 160 21.39 2.34 -22.81
CA GLY A 160 20.20 1.75 -23.42
C GLY A 160 20.29 0.24 -23.55
N VAL A 161 20.84 -0.43 -22.53
CA VAL A 161 21.07 -1.87 -22.54
C VAL A 161 19.73 -2.61 -22.65
N LYS A 162 19.66 -3.58 -23.57
CA LYS A 162 18.45 -4.36 -23.87
C LYS A 162 18.47 -5.79 -23.35
N ALA A 163 19.66 -6.36 -23.15
CA ALA A 163 19.83 -7.73 -22.69
C ALA A 163 20.93 -7.79 -21.61
N ALA A 164 20.66 -8.53 -20.55
CA ALA A 164 21.53 -8.70 -19.40
C ALA A 164 21.66 -10.18 -19.00
N ALA A 165 22.80 -10.55 -18.46
CA ALA A 165 23.03 -11.87 -17.86
C ALA A 165 23.28 -11.74 -16.35
N VAL A 166 22.77 -12.70 -15.58
CA VAL A 166 23.07 -12.86 -14.16
C VAL A 166 23.81 -14.16 -13.96
N ILE A 167 25.05 -14.09 -13.46
CA ILE A 167 25.87 -15.26 -13.18
C ILE A 167 25.59 -15.72 -11.74
N GLY A 168 24.89 -16.83 -11.61
CA GLY A 168 24.42 -17.43 -10.36
C GLY A 168 22.90 -17.57 -10.36
N GLY A 169 22.42 -18.79 -10.16
CA GLY A 169 21.02 -19.20 -10.03
C GLY A 169 20.63 -19.58 -8.61
N GLY A 170 21.35 -19.06 -7.61
CA GLY A 170 20.96 -19.10 -6.20
C GLY A 170 20.05 -17.91 -5.83
N LEU A 171 19.70 -17.80 -4.55
CA LEU A 171 18.80 -16.77 -4.00
C LEU A 171 19.05 -15.36 -4.57
N LEU A 172 20.23 -14.78 -4.28
CA LEU A 172 20.59 -13.42 -4.71
C LEU A 172 20.63 -13.28 -6.23
N GLY A 173 20.97 -14.34 -6.94
CA GLY A 173 21.03 -14.34 -8.40
C GLY A 173 19.64 -14.28 -9.03
N LEU A 174 18.68 -15.00 -8.47
CA LEU A 174 17.29 -14.94 -8.92
C LEU A 174 16.64 -13.58 -8.59
N GLU A 175 17.00 -12.97 -7.46
CA GLU A 175 16.59 -11.60 -7.13
C GLU A 175 17.21 -10.57 -8.08
N ALA A 176 18.50 -10.67 -8.37
CA ALA A 176 19.17 -9.82 -9.34
C ALA A 176 18.58 -9.99 -10.75
N ALA A 177 18.23 -11.22 -11.15
CA ALA A 177 17.57 -11.49 -12.43
C ALA A 177 16.19 -10.82 -12.49
N LYS A 178 15.42 -10.86 -11.40
CA LYS A 178 14.15 -10.13 -11.30
C LYS A 178 14.35 -8.62 -11.46
N ALA A 179 15.37 -8.05 -10.81
CA ALA A 179 15.70 -6.64 -10.95
C ALA A 179 16.04 -6.26 -12.41
N MET A 180 16.80 -7.08 -13.13
CA MET A 180 17.10 -6.85 -14.55
C MET A 180 15.84 -6.91 -15.43
N TYR A 181 14.96 -7.87 -15.14
CA TYR A 181 13.67 -8.01 -15.81
C TYR A 181 12.77 -6.78 -15.59
N ASP A 182 12.70 -6.27 -14.35
CA ASP A 182 11.88 -5.10 -14.01
C ASP A 182 12.41 -3.79 -14.63
N LEU A 183 13.71 -3.75 -14.96
CA LEU A 183 14.30 -2.70 -15.79
C LEU A 183 13.99 -2.84 -17.29
N GLY A 184 13.21 -3.84 -17.69
CA GLY A 184 12.77 -4.06 -19.06
C GLY A 184 13.82 -4.70 -19.97
N MET A 185 14.82 -5.38 -19.40
CA MET A 185 15.86 -6.09 -20.15
C MET A 185 15.49 -7.56 -20.36
N GLU A 186 15.84 -8.09 -21.54
CA GLU A 186 15.89 -9.54 -21.75
C GLU A 186 16.94 -10.14 -20.79
N THR A 187 16.51 -11.05 -19.92
CA THR A 187 17.33 -11.48 -18.79
C THR A 187 17.66 -12.97 -18.87
N HIS A 188 18.96 -13.26 -18.78
CA HIS A 188 19.52 -14.61 -18.81
C HIS A 188 20.10 -14.98 -17.44
N ILE A 189 19.74 -16.13 -16.91
CA ILE A 189 20.26 -16.67 -15.64
C ILE A 189 21.26 -17.76 -15.98
N ILE A 190 22.52 -17.55 -15.60
CA ILE A 190 23.62 -18.46 -15.89
C ILE A 190 23.99 -19.19 -14.61
N GLU A 191 23.66 -20.48 -14.51
CA GLU A 191 23.97 -21.32 -13.35
C GLU A 191 24.99 -22.38 -13.73
N TYR A 192 26.06 -22.46 -12.94
CA TYR A 192 27.12 -23.45 -13.12
C TYR A 192 26.64 -24.87 -12.78
N ALA A 193 25.81 -25.00 -11.75
CA ALA A 193 25.23 -26.25 -11.32
C ALA A 193 24.17 -26.77 -12.32
N PRO A 194 23.79 -28.07 -12.22
CA PRO A 194 22.76 -28.63 -13.08
C PRO A 194 21.36 -28.05 -12.87
N ILE A 195 21.12 -27.43 -11.70
CA ILE A 195 19.82 -26.90 -11.29
C ILE A 195 19.95 -25.57 -10.57
N LEU A 196 18.89 -24.77 -10.62
CA LEU A 196 18.73 -23.57 -9.79
C LEU A 196 18.63 -23.95 -8.31
N MET A 197 19.07 -23.04 -7.43
CA MET A 197 18.99 -23.20 -5.97
C MET A 197 19.49 -24.57 -5.48
N CYS A 198 20.60 -25.05 -6.05
CA CYS A 198 21.15 -26.40 -5.83
C CYS A 198 21.50 -26.73 -4.37
N ARG A 199 21.46 -25.73 -3.46
CA ARG A 199 21.64 -25.90 -2.03
C ARG A 199 20.32 -26.05 -1.25
N GLN A 200 19.17 -25.75 -1.86
CA GLN A 200 17.86 -25.68 -1.22
C GLN A 200 16.86 -26.68 -1.80
N ILE A 201 16.90 -26.91 -3.12
CA ILE A 201 15.92 -27.74 -3.83
C ILE A 201 16.59 -28.89 -4.60
N ASP A 202 15.79 -29.88 -4.98
CA ASP A 202 16.20 -31.00 -5.83
C ASP A 202 15.72 -30.82 -7.29
N ASP A 203 16.05 -31.77 -8.16
CA ASP A 203 15.77 -31.68 -9.61
C ASP A 203 14.28 -31.45 -9.93
N ALA A 204 13.38 -32.06 -9.15
CA ALA A 204 11.94 -31.89 -9.35
C ALA A 204 11.46 -30.51 -8.88
N GLY A 205 11.98 -30.01 -7.75
CA GLY A 205 11.74 -28.63 -7.34
C GLY A 205 12.26 -27.62 -8.37
N HIS A 206 13.43 -27.88 -8.96
CA HIS A 206 14.00 -27.05 -10.02
C HIS A 206 13.13 -27.04 -11.28
N ALA A 207 12.60 -28.18 -11.72
CA ALA A 207 11.76 -28.23 -12.91
C ALA A 207 10.52 -27.33 -12.79
N ILE A 208 9.88 -27.31 -11.61
CA ILE A 208 8.73 -26.44 -11.33
C ILE A 208 9.17 -24.96 -11.26
N LEU A 209 10.21 -24.66 -10.49
CA LEU A 209 10.72 -23.28 -10.36
C LEU A 209 11.17 -22.73 -11.72
N GLY A 210 11.89 -23.54 -12.50
CA GLY A 210 12.41 -23.19 -13.80
C GLY A 210 11.31 -22.88 -14.80
N GLY A 211 10.29 -23.74 -14.89
CA GLY A 211 9.13 -23.51 -15.75
C GLY A 211 8.42 -22.19 -15.42
N MET A 212 8.20 -21.89 -14.14
CA MET A 212 7.58 -20.62 -13.75
C MET A 212 8.43 -19.39 -14.09
N ILE A 213 9.75 -19.48 -13.95
CA ILE A 213 10.66 -18.38 -14.31
C ILE A 213 10.70 -18.17 -15.83
N GLU A 214 10.65 -19.25 -16.61
CA GLU A 214 10.58 -19.19 -18.07
C GLU A 214 9.25 -18.63 -18.57
N ASP A 215 8.14 -18.96 -17.90
CA ASP A 215 6.80 -18.41 -18.19
C ASP A 215 6.74 -16.88 -17.96
N LEU A 216 7.56 -16.35 -17.05
CA LEU A 216 7.73 -14.89 -16.86
C LEU A 216 8.52 -14.23 -18.00
N GLY A 217 9.22 -15.02 -18.83
CA GLY A 217 9.99 -14.57 -19.98
C GLY A 217 11.51 -14.49 -19.75
N LEU A 218 12.02 -15.02 -18.63
CA LEU A 218 13.46 -15.11 -18.39
C LEU A 218 14.03 -16.41 -18.96
N LYS A 219 15.33 -16.43 -19.26
CA LYS A 219 15.99 -17.59 -19.87
C LYS A 219 16.96 -18.23 -18.88
N ILE A 220 16.84 -19.54 -18.65
CA ILE A 220 17.68 -20.27 -17.71
C ILE A 220 18.74 -21.07 -18.46
N HIS A 221 19.99 -20.95 -18.02
CA HIS A 221 21.16 -21.64 -18.59
C HIS A 221 21.87 -22.40 -17.47
N CYS A 222 21.43 -23.62 -17.18
CA CYS A 222 22.09 -24.52 -16.23
C CYS A 222 23.25 -25.28 -16.88
N ASN A 223 24.18 -25.78 -16.06
CA ASN A 223 25.46 -26.34 -16.52
C ASN A 223 26.26 -25.36 -17.41
N ALA A 224 26.04 -24.06 -17.24
CA ALA A 224 26.67 -23.03 -18.06
C ALA A 224 27.87 -22.43 -17.30
N ARG A 225 29.07 -22.62 -17.84
CA ARG A 225 30.31 -22.09 -17.25
C ARG A 225 30.90 -21.01 -18.13
N VAL A 226 30.83 -19.76 -17.67
CA VAL A 226 31.45 -18.61 -18.34
C VAL A 226 32.98 -18.73 -18.30
N THR A 227 33.62 -18.54 -19.45
CA THR A 227 35.08 -18.59 -19.63
C THR A 227 35.69 -17.24 -19.97
N GLU A 228 34.92 -16.33 -20.57
CA GLU A 228 35.37 -14.96 -20.87
C GLU A 228 34.16 -14.02 -21.03
N PHE A 229 34.33 -12.78 -20.57
CA PHE A 229 33.43 -11.66 -20.85
C PHE A 229 33.92 -10.98 -22.13
N LEU A 230 33.11 -10.96 -23.18
CA LEU A 230 33.46 -10.44 -24.51
C LEU A 230 33.31 -8.90 -24.60
N GLY A 231 33.89 -8.30 -25.63
CA GLY A 231 33.88 -6.85 -25.88
C GLY A 231 35.21 -6.16 -25.52
N ASP A 232 35.38 -4.91 -25.95
CA ASP A 232 36.61 -4.13 -25.72
C ASP A 232 36.59 -3.49 -24.32
N GLU A 233 36.23 -2.21 -24.20
CA GLU A 233 36.13 -1.50 -22.92
C GLU A 233 34.87 -1.83 -22.12
N LYS A 234 33.82 -2.27 -22.82
CA LYS A 234 32.50 -2.60 -22.25
C LYS A 234 32.16 -4.05 -22.56
N VAL A 235 31.39 -4.68 -21.67
CA VAL A 235 30.86 -6.01 -21.94
C VAL A 235 29.90 -5.98 -23.14
N ALA A 236 30.09 -6.90 -24.06
CA ALA A 236 29.23 -7.10 -25.24
C ALA A 236 28.67 -8.52 -25.33
N GLY A 237 29.16 -9.45 -24.52
CA GLY A 237 28.66 -10.81 -24.45
C GLY A 237 29.44 -11.70 -23.48
N LEU A 238 29.06 -12.97 -23.42
CA LEU A 238 29.69 -14.02 -22.62
C LEU A 238 30.03 -15.21 -23.52
N THR A 239 31.19 -15.83 -23.31
CA THR A 239 31.51 -17.14 -23.90
C THR A 239 31.61 -18.21 -22.81
N PHE A 240 31.38 -19.46 -23.20
CA PHE A 240 31.26 -20.61 -22.30
C PHE A 240 32.33 -21.68 -22.59
N SER A 241 32.53 -22.61 -21.66
CA SER A 241 33.59 -23.62 -21.77
C SER A 241 33.36 -24.76 -22.78
N ASN A 242 32.16 -24.85 -23.39
CA ASN A 242 31.67 -25.83 -24.41
C ASN A 242 31.91 -27.33 -24.04
N GLU A 243 30.90 -28.18 -23.83
CA GLU A 243 29.82 -28.58 -24.74
C GLU A 243 28.43 -28.04 -24.33
N GLY A 244 27.64 -27.50 -25.29
CA GLY A 244 26.19 -27.28 -25.12
C GLY A 244 25.66 -25.84 -25.15
N TRP A 245 26.51 -24.81 -25.05
CA TRP A 245 26.08 -23.40 -25.05
C TRP A 245 26.83 -22.58 -26.11
N GLU A 246 26.12 -21.70 -26.82
CA GLU A 246 26.69 -20.72 -27.75
C GLU A 246 27.06 -19.42 -27.01
N ASP A 247 27.87 -18.57 -27.65
CA ASP A 247 28.17 -17.24 -27.13
C ASP A 247 26.87 -16.43 -26.97
N LEU A 248 26.77 -15.70 -25.86
CA LEU A 248 25.59 -14.96 -25.48
C LEU A 248 25.82 -13.46 -25.57
N ASP A 249 25.11 -12.78 -26.47
CA ASP A 249 25.16 -11.33 -26.62
C ASP A 249 24.40 -10.61 -25.50
N VAL A 250 25.12 -9.94 -24.60
CA VAL A 250 24.56 -9.17 -23.48
C VAL A 250 25.38 -7.91 -23.23
N GLY A 251 24.68 -6.80 -22.97
CA GLY A 251 25.30 -5.48 -22.73
C GLY A 251 25.50 -5.13 -21.26
N MET A 252 25.06 -6.01 -20.36
CA MET A 252 25.24 -5.89 -18.92
C MET A 252 25.33 -7.29 -18.30
N VAL A 253 26.19 -7.45 -17.30
CA VAL A 253 26.31 -8.71 -16.55
C VAL A 253 26.32 -8.42 -15.06
N VAL A 254 25.55 -9.17 -14.28
CA VAL A 254 25.54 -9.11 -12.82
C VAL A 254 26.12 -10.40 -12.26
N VAL A 255 27.17 -10.32 -11.45
CA VAL A 255 27.82 -11.47 -10.84
C VAL A 255 27.28 -11.70 -9.44
N SER A 256 26.63 -12.85 -9.24
CA SER A 256 26.05 -13.33 -7.98
C SER A 256 26.48 -14.78 -7.70
N ALA A 257 27.79 -15.03 -7.73
CA ALA A 257 28.38 -16.37 -7.54
C ALA A 257 28.61 -16.75 -6.05
N GLY A 258 27.86 -16.13 -5.13
CA GLY A 258 27.98 -16.29 -3.68
C GLY A 258 28.75 -15.15 -3.00
N ILE A 259 28.95 -15.28 -1.69
CA ILE A 259 29.57 -14.26 -0.84
C ILE A 259 30.78 -14.82 -0.07
N ARG A 260 31.62 -13.93 0.45
CA ARG A 260 32.77 -14.25 1.31
C ARG A 260 32.82 -13.30 2.52
N PRO A 261 33.13 -13.80 3.73
CA PRO A 261 33.30 -12.95 4.92
C PRO A 261 34.27 -11.79 4.68
N ARG A 262 33.92 -10.58 5.16
CA ARG A 262 34.82 -9.41 5.18
C ARG A 262 35.73 -9.45 6.41
N ASP A 263 36.74 -10.32 6.37
CA ASP A 263 37.65 -10.59 7.50
C ASP A 263 39.00 -9.83 7.42
N GLU A 264 39.12 -8.87 6.51
CA GLU A 264 40.38 -8.20 6.19
C GLU A 264 40.95 -7.44 7.40
N ILE A 265 40.09 -6.72 8.12
CA ILE A 265 40.49 -5.97 9.33
C ILE A 265 40.93 -6.92 10.45
N ALA A 266 40.27 -8.07 10.61
CA ALA A 266 40.65 -9.07 11.61
C ALA A 266 42.04 -9.64 11.30
N ARG A 267 42.26 -10.02 10.04
CA ARG A 267 43.54 -10.52 9.54
C ARG A 267 44.67 -9.51 9.71
N ALA A 268 44.43 -8.24 9.38
CA ALA A 268 45.39 -7.16 9.53
C ALA A 268 45.71 -6.84 11.01
N SER A 269 44.80 -7.18 11.92
CA SER A 269 44.89 -6.90 13.36
C SER A 269 45.37 -8.10 14.19
N GLY A 270 45.78 -9.20 13.55
CA GLY A 270 46.25 -10.40 14.24
C GLY A 270 45.15 -11.17 14.99
N ILE A 271 43.89 -11.00 14.57
CA ILE A 271 42.76 -11.80 15.04
C ILE A 271 42.69 -13.08 14.19
N GLU A 272 42.40 -14.20 14.84
CA GLU A 272 42.36 -15.50 14.17
C GLU A 272 41.22 -15.60 13.15
N VAL A 273 41.57 -16.00 11.93
CA VAL A 273 40.67 -16.14 10.79
C VAL A 273 40.91 -17.50 10.13
N HIS A 274 39.84 -18.14 9.68
CA HIS A 274 39.93 -19.44 9.03
C HIS A 274 40.59 -19.34 7.64
N GLU A 275 41.24 -20.42 7.16
CA GLU A 275 41.92 -20.45 5.86
C GLU A 275 40.99 -20.14 4.67
N ARG A 276 39.69 -20.47 4.82
CA ARG A 276 38.64 -20.21 3.82
C ARG A 276 37.87 -18.90 4.06
N GLY A 277 38.33 -18.10 5.02
CA GLY A 277 37.72 -16.85 5.44
C GLY A 277 36.77 -17.00 6.63
N GLY A 278 36.53 -15.89 7.32
CA GLY A 278 35.69 -15.77 8.52
C GLY A 278 36.52 -15.71 9.81
N VAL A 279 36.07 -14.88 10.74
CA VAL A 279 36.68 -14.68 12.06
C VAL A 279 36.30 -15.83 12.97
N ILE A 280 37.29 -16.52 13.51
CA ILE A 280 37.05 -17.68 14.39
C ILE A 280 36.53 -17.16 15.73
N VAL A 281 35.38 -17.69 16.16
CA VAL A 281 34.77 -17.33 17.44
C VAL A 281 34.36 -18.55 18.26
N ASP A 282 34.34 -18.37 19.59
CA ASP A 282 33.80 -19.35 20.55
C ASP A 282 32.28 -19.24 20.71
N ASP A 283 31.71 -20.00 21.66
CA ASP A 283 30.26 -19.99 21.92
C ASP A 283 29.75 -18.67 22.51
N LEU A 284 30.61 -17.84 23.11
CA LEU A 284 30.27 -16.48 23.53
C LEU A 284 30.56 -15.46 22.42
N LEU A 285 30.88 -15.94 21.22
CA LEU A 285 31.19 -15.16 20.03
C LEU A 285 32.45 -14.27 20.18
N LYS A 286 33.31 -14.62 21.14
CA LYS A 286 34.61 -13.98 21.36
C LYS A 286 35.64 -14.50 20.37
N THR A 287 36.53 -13.61 19.96
CA THR A 287 37.70 -13.96 19.16
C THR A 287 38.84 -14.49 20.05
N ASN A 288 40.06 -14.62 19.51
CA ASN A 288 41.26 -14.86 20.32
C ASN A 288 41.71 -13.64 21.17
N ASP A 289 40.85 -12.64 21.31
CA ASP A 289 40.96 -11.51 22.21
C ASP A 289 39.68 -11.42 23.05
N GLU A 290 39.82 -11.30 24.38
CA GLU A 290 38.70 -11.29 25.35
C GLU A 290 37.79 -10.07 25.21
N ASP A 291 38.28 -9.00 24.57
CA ASP A 291 37.56 -7.75 24.40
C ASP A 291 37.03 -7.56 22.97
N ILE A 292 37.23 -8.54 22.08
CA ILE A 292 36.80 -8.45 20.68
C ILE A 292 35.89 -9.61 20.31
N TYR A 293 34.71 -9.29 19.77
CA TYR A 293 33.69 -10.22 19.31
C TYR A 293 33.53 -10.16 17.80
N ALA A 294 32.91 -11.20 17.20
CA ALA A 294 32.45 -11.15 15.81
C ALA A 294 31.05 -11.75 15.66
N ILE A 295 30.19 -11.08 14.90
CA ILE A 295 28.77 -11.45 14.73
C ILE A 295 28.33 -11.36 13.26
N GLY A 296 27.30 -12.10 12.89
CA GLY A 296 26.76 -12.11 11.53
C GLY A 296 27.64 -12.88 10.54
N GLU A 297 27.64 -12.46 9.26
CA GLU A 297 28.29 -13.23 8.18
C GLU A 297 29.82 -13.27 8.25
N VAL A 298 30.44 -12.37 9.03
CA VAL A 298 31.90 -12.39 9.23
C VAL A 298 32.32 -13.46 10.23
N ALA A 299 31.42 -13.87 11.13
CA ALA A 299 31.71 -14.83 12.20
C ALA A 299 31.70 -16.28 11.70
N LEU A 300 32.72 -17.04 12.11
CA LEU A 300 32.85 -18.48 11.91
C LEU A 300 32.75 -19.17 13.26
N HIS A 301 31.54 -19.61 13.59
CA HIS A 301 31.22 -20.32 14.84
C HIS A 301 31.15 -21.82 14.60
N GLY A 302 31.86 -22.62 15.40
CA GLY A 302 31.86 -24.08 15.28
C GLY A 302 32.25 -24.60 13.88
N GLY A 303 33.07 -23.86 13.14
CA GLY A 303 33.46 -24.18 11.76
C GLY A 303 32.42 -23.84 10.69
N LYS A 304 31.36 -23.09 11.03
CA LYS A 304 30.25 -22.74 10.13
C LYS A 304 30.08 -21.24 9.99
N ILE A 305 29.75 -20.82 8.78
CA ILE A 305 29.25 -19.48 8.45
C ILE A 305 27.79 -19.66 8.04
N TYR A 306 26.88 -18.94 8.70
CA TYR A 306 25.45 -19.12 8.52
C TYR A 306 24.91 -18.38 7.30
N GLY A 307 25.40 -17.16 7.00
CA GLY A 307 24.99 -16.44 5.78
C GLY A 307 23.50 -16.06 5.72
N LEU A 308 22.84 -15.97 6.87
CA LEU A 308 21.43 -15.59 7.04
C LEU A 308 21.31 -14.52 8.11
N VAL A 309 20.30 -13.66 7.98
CA VAL A 309 20.08 -12.54 8.92
C VAL A 309 19.66 -13.01 10.32
N ALA A 310 18.80 -14.03 10.42
CA ALA A 310 18.29 -14.51 11.70
C ALA A 310 19.39 -15.04 12.65
N PRO A 311 20.31 -15.93 12.21
CA PRO A 311 21.49 -16.28 12.99
C PRO A 311 22.33 -15.05 13.39
N GLY A 312 22.44 -14.06 12.51
CA GLY A 312 23.15 -12.82 12.82
C GLY A 312 22.48 -12.00 13.93
N TYR A 313 21.15 -11.95 13.98
CA TYR A 313 20.41 -11.29 15.06
C TYR A 313 20.53 -12.04 16.39
N GLU A 314 20.46 -13.38 16.38
CA GLU A 314 20.73 -14.19 17.57
C GLU A 314 22.15 -13.95 18.11
N MET A 315 23.15 -13.87 17.21
CA MET A 315 24.51 -13.51 17.57
C MET A 315 24.61 -12.09 18.16
N ALA A 316 23.92 -11.12 17.57
CA ALA A 316 23.89 -9.75 18.07
C ALA A 316 23.31 -9.67 19.49
N GLU A 317 22.19 -10.35 19.75
CA GLU A 317 21.55 -10.39 21.07
C GLU A 317 22.44 -11.11 22.10
N ALA A 318 23.08 -12.22 21.74
CA ALA A 318 24.00 -12.95 22.61
C ALA A 318 25.23 -12.11 23.01
N VAL A 319 25.83 -11.37 22.07
CA VAL A 319 26.95 -10.47 22.39
C VAL A 319 26.46 -9.26 23.21
N ALA A 320 25.30 -8.69 22.91
CA ALA A 320 24.74 -7.59 23.71
C ALA A 320 24.53 -8.00 25.17
N ASN A 321 24.00 -9.21 25.42
CA ASN A 321 23.89 -9.80 26.75
C ASN A 321 25.26 -9.96 27.42
N THR A 322 26.23 -10.50 26.69
CA THR A 322 27.58 -10.71 27.21
C THR A 322 28.26 -9.39 27.58
N VAL A 323 28.06 -8.32 26.80
CA VAL A 323 28.60 -6.98 27.07
C VAL A 323 28.01 -6.37 28.35
N VAL A 324 26.72 -6.58 28.64
CA VAL A 324 26.10 -6.11 29.90
C VAL A 324 26.35 -7.02 31.10
N GLY A 325 27.10 -8.12 30.92
CA GLY A 325 27.50 -9.06 31.98
C GLY A 325 26.61 -10.29 32.14
N GLU A 326 25.71 -10.55 31.19
CA GLU A 326 24.83 -11.73 31.14
C GLU A 326 25.34 -12.71 30.07
N GLU A 327 26.15 -13.71 30.45
CA GLU A 327 26.68 -14.67 29.48
C GLU A 327 25.55 -15.51 28.85
N GLN A 328 25.41 -15.44 27.52
CA GLN A 328 24.49 -16.25 26.74
C GLN A 328 25.25 -16.92 25.58
N PRO A 329 25.48 -18.25 25.62
CA PRO A 329 26.16 -18.93 24.54
C PRO A 329 25.27 -19.06 23.30
N PHE A 330 25.85 -18.83 22.13
CA PHE A 330 25.27 -19.16 20.84
C PHE A 330 25.55 -20.62 20.49
N THR A 331 24.49 -21.44 20.42
CA THR A 331 24.60 -22.89 20.18
C THR A 331 24.46 -23.28 18.71
N GLY A 332 24.49 -22.30 17.81
CA GLY A 332 24.19 -22.44 16.39
C GLY A 332 22.73 -22.17 16.05
N ALA A 333 22.45 -22.00 14.76
CA ALA A 333 21.14 -21.59 14.26
C ALA A 333 20.56 -22.51 13.17
N ASP A 334 19.25 -22.42 13.01
CA ASP A 334 18.47 -23.10 11.97
C ASP A 334 18.72 -22.50 10.59
N MET A 335 18.95 -23.36 9.61
CA MET A 335 19.21 -22.99 8.20
C MET A 335 17.95 -23.05 7.34
N SER A 336 16.80 -23.35 7.95
CA SER A 336 15.51 -23.36 7.28
C SER A 336 15.20 -21.99 6.67
N THR A 337 14.74 -21.98 5.43
CA THR A 337 14.52 -20.76 4.66
C THR A 337 13.19 -20.86 3.92
N LYS A 338 12.38 -19.79 3.96
CA LYS A 338 11.22 -19.58 3.09
C LYS A 338 11.41 -18.26 2.34
N LEU A 339 11.28 -18.31 1.02
CA LEU A 339 11.63 -17.26 0.10
C LEU A 339 10.50 -17.08 -0.90
N LYS A 340 10.32 -15.84 -1.36
CA LYS A 340 9.43 -15.52 -2.48
C LYS A 340 10.26 -14.96 -3.62
N LEU A 341 10.49 -15.78 -4.62
CA LEU A 341 11.36 -15.49 -5.76
C LEU A 341 10.51 -15.27 -6.98
N MET A 342 10.48 -14.05 -7.50
CA MET A 342 9.72 -13.73 -8.72
C MET A 342 8.22 -14.05 -8.64
N GLY A 343 7.64 -14.00 -7.44
CA GLY A 343 6.25 -14.38 -7.19
C GLY A 343 6.04 -15.87 -6.88
N VAL A 344 7.10 -16.68 -6.95
CA VAL A 344 7.10 -18.11 -6.63
C VAL A 344 7.55 -18.34 -5.20
N ASP A 345 6.77 -19.09 -4.42
CA ASP A 345 7.18 -19.47 -3.07
C ASP A 345 8.13 -20.68 -3.11
N VAL A 346 9.27 -20.57 -2.43
CA VAL A 346 10.25 -21.66 -2.29
C VAL A 346 10.64 -21.78 -0.82
N ALA A 347 10.57 -22.98 -0.27
CA ALA A 347 11.00 -23.21 1.11
C ALA A 347 11.75 -24.53 1.27
N SER A 348 12.74 -24.53 2.15
CA SER A 348 13.48 -25.72 2.58
C SER A 348 13.68 -25.66 4.09
N PHE A 349 13.42 -26.75 4.80
CA PHE A 349 13.52 -26.78 6.26
C PHE A 349 14.03 -28.11 6.82
N GLY A 350 14.60 -28.04 8.03
CA GLY A 350 15.17 -29.21 8.71
C GLY A 350 16.27 -29.88 7.91
N ARG A 351 16.26 -31.22 7.89
CA ARG A 351 17.11 -32.03 7.00
C ARG A 351 16.41 -32.20 5.66
N TYR A 352 16.92 -31.54 4.62
CA TYR A 352 16.38 -31.60 3.26
C TYR A 352 17.45 -31.92 2.19
N SER A 353 18.73 -32.00 2.58
CA SER A 353 19.85 -32.32 1.70
C SER A 353 20.97 -33.06 2.47
N GLY A 354 21.96 -33.58 1.74
CA GLY A 354 23.17 -34.16 2.33
C GLY A 354 23.00 -35.54 2.97
N PHE A 355 21.96 -36.29 2.57
CA PHE A 355 21.70 -37.63 3.08
C PHE A 355 22.69 -38.67 2.55
N LYS A 356 23.10 -39.60 3.39
CA LYS A 356 23.86 -40.82 3.03
C LYS A 356 22.90 -41.99 2.89
N GLU A 357 23.26 -43.02 2.11
CA GLU A 357 22.46 -44.26 1.96
C GLU A 357 22.17 -44.98 3.29
N GLU A 358 22.95 -44.67 4.32
CA GLU A 358 22.86 -45.22 5.69
C GLU A 358 21.94 -44.41 6.62
N ASP A 359 21.38 -43.27 6.17
CA ASP A 359 20.47 -42.46 6.99
C ASP A 359 19.09 -43.15 7.12
N ASP A 360 18.64 -43.42 8.36
CA ASP A 360 17.32 -43.99 8.68
C ASP A 360 16.17 -43.03 8.34
N GLN A 361 15.85 -42.87 7.05
CA GLN A 361 14.79 -41.99 6.58
C GLN A 361 13.97 -42.51 5.40
N ILE A 362 12.78 -41.94 5.24
CA ILE A 362 11.85 -42.18 4.13
C ILE A 362 11.34 -40.82 3.65
N SER A 363 11.31 -40.58 2.34
CA SER A 363 10.72 -39.36 1.77
C SER A 363 9.39 -39.63 1.08
N MET A 364 8.46 -38.69 1.19
CA MET A 364 7.25 -38.63 0.38
C MET A 364 7.29 -37.41 -0.54
N THR A 365 6.81 -37.58 -1.78
CA THR A 365 6.82 -36.53 -2.79
C THR A 365 5.42 -36.35 -3.38
N TRP A 366 5.00 -35.09 -3.50
CA TRP A 366 3.82 -34.63 -4.21
C TRP A 366 4.28 -33.66 -5.30
N ASN A 367 3.86 -33.91 -6.53
CA ASN A 367 4.19 -33.09 -7.69
C ASN A 367 2.90 -32.82 -8.48
N ASP A 368 2.47 -31.57 -8.47
CA ASP A 368 1.28 -31.07 -9.16
C ASP A 368 1.69 -30.08 -10.26
N PRO A 369 1.86 -30.55 -11.50
CA PRO A 369 2.25 -29.68 -12.61
C PRO A 369 1.12 -28.77 -13.10
N PHE A 370 -0.13 -28.93 -12.65
CA PHE A 370 -1.24 -28.07 -13.08
C PHE A 370 -1.34 -26.80 -12.25
N ASN A 371 -1.06 -26.92 -10.95
CA ASN A 371 -0.95 -25.79 -10.03
C ASN A 371 0.49 -25.30 -9.86
N ASN A 372 1.43 -25.86 -10.61
CA ASN A 372 2.87 -25.63 -10.48
C ASN A 372 3.37 -25.79 -9.03
N ALA A 373 2.91 -26.83 -8.32
CA ALA A 373 3.25 -27.04 -6.91
C ALA A 373 4.07 -28.33 -6.70
N TYR A 374 5.13 -28.24 -5.90
CA TYR A 374 5.96 -29.37 -5.52
C TYR A 374 6.21 -29.37 -4.01
N LYS A 375 6.00 -30.53 -3.39
CA LYS A 375 6.16 -30.75 -1.95
C LYS A 375 6.87 -32.08 -1.73
N LYS A 376 8.00 -32.05 -1.02
CA LYS A 376 8.73 -33.25 -0.61
C LYS A 376 9.03 -33.18 0.88
N LEU A 377 8.61 -34.19 1.63
CA LEU A 377 8.80 -34.27 3.07
C LEU A 377 9.66 -35.50 3.42
N PHE A 378 10.57 -35.33 4.39
CA PHE A 378 11.47 -36.37 4.87
C PHE A 378 11.06 -36.80 6.27
N PHE A 379 10.95 -38.10 6.52
CA PHE A 379 10.52 -38.68 7.78
C PHE A 379 11.54 -39.69 8.28
N ASN A 380 11.52 -40.00 9.59
CA ASN A 380 12.22 -41.17 10.10
C ASN A 380 11.61 -42.47 9.53
N THR A 381 12.33 -43.59 9.61
CA THR A 381 11.86 -44.90 9.12
C THR A 381 10.54 -45.37 9.74
N ALA A 382 10.23 -44.94 10.96
CA ALA A 382 8.97 -45.26 11.64
C ALA A 382 7.78 -44.41 11.17
N GLY A 383 8.01 -43.32 10.42
CA GLY A 383 6.98 -42.36 10.01
C GLY A 383 6.38 -41.54 11.17
N THR A 384 7.05 -41.51 12.32
CA THR A 384 6.58 -40.80 13.53
C THR A 384 7.20 -39.42 13.69
N LYS A 385 8.28 -39.09 12.97
CA LYS A 385 8.92 -37.77 13.04
C LYS A 385 9.16 -37.19 11.65
N LEU A 386 8.87 -35.89 11.50
CA LEU A 386 9.24 -35.11 10.33
C LEU A 386 10.67 -34.58 10.52
N LEU A 387 11.55 -34.92 9.60
CA LEU A 387 12.97 -34.54 9.63
C LEU A 387 13.24 -33.26 8.86
N GLY A 388 12.44 -32.95 7.84
CA GLY A 388 12.58 -31.76 7.00
C GLY A 388 11.73 -31.82 5.74
N GLY A 389 11.91 -30.84 4.84
CA GLY A 389 11.16 -30.79 3.59
C GLY A 389 11.60 -29.72 2.61
N ILE A 390 11.07 -29.83 1.38
CA ILE A 390 11.23 -28.92 0.24
C ILE A 390 9.84 -28.58 -0.30
N LEU A 391 9.56 -27.29 -0.46
CA LEU A 391 8.31 -26.75 -1.01
C LEU A 391 8.65 -25.80 -2.15
N VAL A 392 8.00 -25.92 -3.31
CA VAL A 392 8.16 -25.02 -4.46
C VAL A 392 6.78 -24.74 -5.07
N GLY A 393 6.50 -23.48 -5.40
CA GLY A 393 5.23 -23.01 -5.93
C GLY A 393 4.22 -22.69 -4.85
N ASP A 394 3.98 -23.64 -3.94
CA ASP A 394 3.14 -23.46 -2.76
C ASP A 394 3.91 -23.78 -1.48
N ALA A 395 4.16 -22.76 -0.66
CA ALA A 395 4.77 -22.90 0.67
C ALA A 395 3.85 -22.39 1.79
N SER A 396 2.53 -22.46 1.59
CA SER A 396 1.51 -22.11 2.60
C SER A 396 1.70 -22.92 3.90
N ASP A 397 1.96 -24.22 3.78
CA ASP A 397 2.15 -25.13 4.92
C ASP A 397 3.49 -24.99 5.65
N TYR A 398 4.42 -24.16 5.17
CA TYR A 398 5.80 -24.09 5.67
C TYR A 398 5.88 -23.93 7.19
N THR A 399 5.13 -22.97 7.76
CA THR A 399 5.21 -22.66 9.20
C THR A 399 4.75 -23.85 10.04
N THR A 400 3.65 -24.49 9.65
CA THR A 400 3.11 -25.68 10.31
C THR A 400 4.12 -26.84 10.25
N LEU A 401 4.68 -27.09 9.07
CA LEU A 401 5.65 -28.16 8.86
C LEU A 401 6.97 -27.91 9.61
N LEU A 402 7.46 -26.68 9.65
CA LEU A 402 8.64 -26.31 10.42
C LEU A 402 8.42 -26.55 11.92
N GLY A 403 7.26 -26.15 12.47
CA GLY A 403 6.91 -26.41 13.87
C GLY A 403 6.85 -27.90 14.19
N LEU A 404 6.23 -28.70 13.32
CA LEU A 404 6.20 -30.17 13.45
C LEU A 404 7.60 -30.78 13.41
N GLN A 405 8.50 -30.25 12.58
CA GLN A 405 9.88 -30.72 12.48
C GLN A 405 10.72 -30.36 13.72
N LYS A 406 10.52 -29.17 14.29
CA LYS A 406 11.23 -28.72 15.51
C LYS A 406 10.72 -29.39 16.78
N SER A 407 9.48 -29.88 16.77
CA SER A 407 8.90 -30.59 17.90
C SER A 407 9.61 -31.92 18.17
N ASP A 408 9.94 -32.18 19.44
CA ASP A 408 10.46 -33.47 19.87
C ASP A 408 9.39 -34.57 19.96
N ARG A 409 8.11 -34.22 19.77
CA ARG A 409 6.97 -35.14 19.88
C ARG A 409 6.77 -35.94 18.59
N ASP A 410 6.09 -37.09 18.69
CA ASP A 410 5.63 -37.83 17.52
C ASP A 410 4.57 -37.02 16.75
N LEU A 411 4.53 -37.21 15.43
CA LEU A 411 3.61 -36.54 14.54
C LEU A 411 2.15 -36.82 14.95
N PRO A 412 1.31 -35.77 15.07
CA PRO A 412 -0.07 -35.92 15.51
C PRO A 412 -0.96 -36.58 14.44
N ILE A 413 -0.49 -36.59 13.19
CA ILE A 413 -1.20 -37.14 12.03
C ILE A 413 -0.25 -37.99 11.18
N ALA A 414 -0.83 -38.92 10.40
CA ALA A 414 -0.04 -39.79 9.54
C ALA A 414 0.67 -38.99 8.43
N PRO A 415 1.91 -39.38 8.02
CA PRO A 415 2.68 -38.69 6.97
C PRO A 415 1.91 -38.42 5.67
N GLY A 416 1.05 -39.35 5.24
CA GLY A 416 0.25 -39.19 4.02
C GLY A 416 -0.76 -38.05 4.07
N VAL A 417 -1.22 -37.65 5.26
CA VAL A 417 -2.14 -36.51 5.44
C VAL A 417 -1.40 -35.18 5.25
N LEU A 418 -0.14 -35.10 5.68
CA LEU A 418 0.72 -33.91 5.50
C LEU A 418 1.05 -33.64 4.01
N MET A 419 0.88 -34.64 3.15
CA MET A 419 1.15 -34.52 1.71
C MET A 419 -0.01 -33.95 0.91
N ALA A 420 -1.24 -34.01 1.43
CA ALA A 420 -2.41 -33.52 0.71
C ALA A 420 -2.33 -31.99 0.53
N PRO A 421 -2.73 -31.43 -0.63
CA PRO A 421 -2.89 -30.00 -0.78
C PRO A 421 -3.97 -29.50 0.18
N ALA A 422 -3.82 -28.27 0.66
CA ALA A 422 -4.92 -27.61 1.35
C ALA A 422 -6.13 -27.62 0.41
N ALA A 423 -7.23 -28.24 0.82
CA ALA A 423 -8.46 -28.16 0.04
C ALA A 423 -8.82 -26.68 -0.15
N GLU A 424 -9.16 -26.25 -1.38
CA GLU A 424 -9.70 -24.91 -1.66
C GLU A 424 -10.93 -24.58 -0.78
N GLU A 425 -11.54 -25.62 -0.20
CA GLU A 425 -12.52 -25.57 0.88
C GLU A 425 -11.88 -25.88 2.24
N GLY A 426 -11.25 -24.89 2.90
CA GLY A 426 -11.06 -24.79 4.36
C GLY A 426 -10.85 -26.07 5.19
N GLY A 427 -10.12 -27.08 4.69
CA GLY A 427 -10.20 -28.44 5.23
C GLY A 427 -9.00 -29.35 4.96
N GLY A 428 -7.85 -28.79 4.57
CA GLY A 428 -6.57 -29.50 4.74
C GLY A 428 -6.14 -29.44 6.21
N ALA A 429 -5.60 -30.51 6.77
CA ALA A 429 -5.21 -30.61 8.18
C ALA A 429 -4.05 -29.67 8.56
N ALA A 430 -4.29 -28.37 8.54
CA ALA A 430 -3.52 -27.41 9.31
C ALA A 430 -3.94 -27.56 10.77
N LEU A 431 -2.99 -27.74 11.67
CA LEU A 431 -3.22 -27.47 13.09
C LEU A 431 -3.79 -26.06 13.17
N GLY A 432 -5.00 -25.89 13.73
CA GLY A 432 -5.55 -24.57 13.97
C GLY A 432 -4.59 -23.78 14.86
N VAL A 433 -4.62 -22.45 14.79
CA VAL A 433 -3.79 -21.61 15.67
C VAL A 433 -4.00 -21.97 17.14
N GLU A 434 -5.20 -22.41 17.51
CA GLU A 434 -5.54 -22.98 18.83
C GLU A 434 -4.67 -24.17 19.26
N ASP A 435 -4.30 -25.07 18.34
CA ASP A 435 -3.59 -26.32 18.63
C ASP A 435 -2.05 -26.19 18.59
N MET A 436 -1.54 -25.02 18.19
CA MET A 436 -0.10 -24.75 18.13
C MET A 436 0.49 -24.52 19.54
N PRO A 437 1.65 -25.11 19.88
CA PRO A 437 2.38 -24.78 21.12
C PRO A 437 2.84 -23.30 21.17
N ASP A 438 2.94 -22.72 22.37
CA ASP A 438 3.38 -21.32 22.54
C ASP A 438 4.84 -21.10 22.13
N ASP A 439 5.70 -22.10 22.27
CA ASP A 439 7.12 -22.07 21.86
C ASP A 439 7.33 -22.31 20.36
N MET A 440 6.25 -22.50 19.58
CA MET A 440 6.33 -22.68 18.14
C MET A 440 6.78 -21.38 17.46
N GLN A 441 7.92 -21.44 16.78
CA GLN A 441 8.47 -20.29 16.06
C GLN A 441 7.55 -19.88 14.88
N VAL A 442 7.14 -18.61 14.86
CA VAL A 442 6.23 -18.02 13.84
C VAL A 442 7.01 -17.13 12.88
N CYS A 443 7.90 -16.28 13.40
CA CYS A 443 8.78 -15.43 12.61
C CYS A 443 10.23 -15.91 12.74
N SER A 444 10.77 -16.57 11.72
CA SER A 444 12.17 -17.01 11.74
C SER A 444 13.16 -15.84 11.66
N CYS A 445 12.82 -14.74 10.98
CA CYS A 445 13.73 -13.60 10.81
C CYS A 445 14.07 -12.89 12.13
N ASN A 446 13.07 -12.72 12.99
CA ASN A 446 13.19 -12.01 14.28
C ASN A 446 13.05 -12.96 15.47
N ASN A 447 13.14 -14.27 15.22
CA ASN A 447 13.02 -15.34 16.22
C ASN A 447 11.80 -15.20 17.16
N VAL A 448 10.62 -14.89 16.60
CA VAL A 448 9.40 -14.67 17.40
C VAL A 448 8.55 -15.93 17.41
N ASP A 449 8.23 -16.43 18.61
CA ASP A 449 7.30 -17.55 18.82
C ASP A 449 5.83 -17.11 18.93
N LYS A 450 4.91 -18.07 18.84
CA LYS A 450 3.46 -17.83 18.97
C LYS A 450 3.15 -17.17 20.31
N GLY A 451 3.78 -17.64 21.39
CA GLY A 451 3.57 -17.17 22.75
C GLY A 451 3.90 -15.69 22.90
N ALA A 452 4.95 -15.19 22.27
CA ALA A 452 5.34 -13.79 22.27
C ALA A 452 4.28 -12.91 21.59
N ILE A 453 3.74 -13.34 20.45
CA ILE A 453 2.64 -12.65 19.77
C ILE A 453 1.36 -12.70 20.61
N PHE A 454 1.08 -13.86 21.20
CA PHE A 454 -0.10 -14.04 22.04
C PHE A 454 -0.03 -13.20 23.31
N ARG A 455 1.10 -13.17 24.02
CA ARG A 455 1.35 -12.31 25.20
C ARG A 455 1.29 -10.83 24.84
N ALA A 456 1.87 -10.42 23.72
CA ALA A 456 1.76 -9.03 23.25
C ALA A 456 0.29 -8.57 23.11
N VAL A 457 -0.61 -9.45 22.67
CA VAL A 457 -2.04 -9.12 22.57
C VAL A 457 -2.76 -9.24 23.92
N THR A 458 -2.45 -10.27 24.70
CA THR A 458 -3.20 -10.65 25.90
C THR A 458 -2.73 -9.93 27.17
N GLU A 459 -1.41 -9.80 27.35
CA GLU A 459 -0.74 -9.19 28.51
C GLU A 459 -0.43 -7.71 28.25
N ASP A 460 0.19 -7.38 27.12
CA ASP A 460 0.56 -5.98 26.77
C ASP A 460 -0.63 -5.19 26.17
N GLY A 461 -1.73 -5.87 25.87
CA GLY A 461 -3.00 -5.27 25.50
C GLY A 461 -3.06 -4.67 24.09
N LEU A 462 -2.15 -5.05 23.19
CA LEU A 462 -2.10 -4.53 21.81
C LEU A 462 -3.36 -4.91 21.02
N THR A 463 -3.90 -3.97 20.25
CA THR A 463 -5.23 -4.09 19.60
C THR A 463 -5.20 -4.02 18.08
N SER A 464 -4.01 -3.89 17.49
CA SER A 464 -3.83 -3.97 16.05
C SER A 464 -2.63 -4.82 15.65
N VAL A 465 -2.68 -5.38 14.44
CA VAL A 465 -1.55 -6.10 13.84
C VAL A 465 -0.34 -5.16 13.68
N GLY A 466 -0.56 -3.87 13.42
CA GLY A 466 0.53 -2.88 13.32
C GLY A 466 1.29 -2.75 14.63
N GLU A 467 0.59 -2.62 15.75
CA GLU A 467 1.20 -2.57 17.09
C GLU A 467 1.95 -3.85 17.43
N VAL A 468 1.38 -5.02 17.12
CA VAL A 468 2.04 -6.31 17.29
C VAL A 468 3.34 -6.40 16.49
N LYS A 469 3.34 -5.92 15.24
CA LYS A 469 4.55 -5.86 14.41
C LYS A 469 5.59 -4.91 15.02
N SER A 470 5.19 -3.74 15.51
CA SER A 470 6.10 -2.77 16.13
C SER A 470 6.73 -3.30 17.42
N CYS A 471 5.93 -3.98 18.25
CA CYS A 471 6.34 -4.53 19.54
C CYS A 471 7.19 -5.80 19.39
N THR A 472 6.70 -6.79 18.65
CA THR A 472 7.36 -8.11 18.54
C THR A 472 8.38 -8.19 17.43
N LYS A 473 8.39 -7.21 16.51
CA LYS A 473 9.13 -7.24 15.23
C LYS A 473 8.70 -8.39 14.30
N ALA A 474 7.68 -9.19 14.62
CA ALA A 474 7.21 -10.23 13.71
C ALA A 474 6.70 -9.59 12.40
N GLY A 475 7.13 -10.10 11.24
CA GLY A 475 6.70 -9.61 9.93
C GLY A 475 7.43 -8.37 9.40
N THR A 476 8.36 -7.76 10.15
CA THR A 476 9.14 -6.59 9.69
C THR A 476 10.39 -6.95 8.88
N GLY A 477 10.81 -8.23 8.92
CA GLY A 477 11.96 -8.76 8.14
C GLY A 477 11.60 -9.12 6.70
N CYS A 478 11.34 -10.41 6.43
CA CYS A 478 11.00 -10.90 5.08
C CYS A 478 9.49 -10.91 4.76
N GLY A 479 8.62 -10.58 5.71
CA GLY A 479 7.16 -10.59 5.54
C GLY A 479 6.50 -11.98 5.45
N GLY A 480 7.26 -13.08 5.39
CA GLY A 480 6.73 -14.43 5.15
C GLY A 480 5.80 -14.99 6.23
N CYS A 481 5.81 -14.41 7.44
CA CYS A 481 4.97 -14.81 8.58
C CYS A 481 3.71 -13.94 8.76
N GLU A 482 3.51 -12.91 7.92
CA GLU A 482 2.40 -11.96 8.09
C GLU A 482 1.00 -12.57 8.17
N PRO A 483 0.62 -13.57 7.35
CA PRO A 483 -0.68 -14.22 7.48
C PRO A 483 -0.86 -14.87 8.85
N MET A 484 0.15 -15.61 9.32
CA MET A 484 0.13 -16.29 10.62
C MET A 484 0.07 -15.31 11.79
N VAL A 485 0.76 -14.16 11.70
CA VAL A 485 0.67 -13.09 12.71
C VAL A 485 -0.77 -12.55 12.81
N LYS A 486 -1.48 -12.40 11.68
CA LYS A 486 -2.88 -11.96 11.67
C LYS A 486 -3.80 -13.01 12.30
N ASP A 487 -3.58 -14.29 12.02
CA ASP A 487 -4.39 -15.38 12.56
C ASP A 487 -4.16 -15.56 14.07
N ILE A 488 -2.91 -15.47 14.55
CA ILE A 488 -2.58 -15.48 15.98
C ILE A 488 -3.14 -14.25 16.69
N PHE A 489 -3.04 -13.07 16.08
CA PHE A 489 -3.66 -11.86 16.61
C PHE A 489 -5.18 -12.03 16.78
N ALA A 490 -5.87 -12.52 15.75
CA ALA A 490 -7.31 -12.78 15.82
C ALA A 490 -7.67 -13.81 16.90
N PHE A 491 -6.89 -14.88 17.02
CA PHE A 491 -7.07 -15.91 18.05
C PHE A 491 -6.80 -15.38 19.48
N ALA A 492 -5.75 -14.58 19.67
CA ALA A 492 -5.37 -14.01 20.96
C ALA A 492 -6.38 -12.98 21.45
N MET A 493 -6.91 -12.16 20.55
CA MET A 493 -8.02 -11.24 20.84
C MET A 493 -9.25 -12.03 21.32
N LYS A 494 -9.68 -13.03 20.54
CA LYS A 494 -10.80 -13.91 20.88
C LYS A 494 -10.60 -14.63 22.22
N SER A 495 -9.39 -15.12 22.51
CA SER A 495 -9.06 -15.86 23.74
C SER A 495 -8.99 -14.97 24.99
N SER A 496 -8.70 -13.69 24.82
CA SER A 496 -8.70 -12.70 25.92
C SER A 496 -10.10 -12.24 26.33
N GLY A 497 -11.15 -12.79 25.73
CA GLY A 497 -12.51 -12.27 25.89
C GLY A 497 -12.69 -10.85 25.34
N LYS A 498 -11.71 -10.34 24.59
CA LYS A 498 -11.78 -9.09 23.85
C LYS A 498 -12.34 -9.44 22.47
N GLU A 499 -13.63 -9.24 22.26
CA GLU A 499 -14.14 -9.21 20.89
C GLU A 499 -13.34 -8.13 20.13
N VAL A 500 -12.79 -8.49 18.98
CA VAL A 500 -12.39 -7.47 18.01
C VAL A 500 -13.69 -6.74 17.70
N SER A 501 -13.83 -5.54 18.26
CA SER A 501 -15.04 -4.75 18.09
C SER A 501 -15.38 -4.69 16.61
N THR A 502 -16.56 -5.19 16.26
CA THR A 502 -17.13 -5.09 14.92
C THR A 502 -17.91 -3.78 14.76
N ASP A 503 -17.82 -2.90 15.76
CA ASP A 503 -18.45 -1.61 15.79
C ASP A 503 -17.91 -0.73 14.66
N VAL A 504 -18.79 0.09 14.10
CA VAL A 504 -18.42 1.03 13.05
C VAL A 504 -17.42 2.07 13.55
N CYS A 505 -17.65 2.62 14.74
CA CYS A 505 -16.77 3.56 15.44
C CYS A 505 -17.28 3.79 16.87
N GLU A 506 -16.59 4.65 17.64
CA GLU A 506 -17.02 5.05 18.99
C GLU A 506 -18.45 5.61 19.06
N HIS A 507 -19.06 6.08 17.97
CA HIS A 507 -20.42 6.67 17.99
C HIS A 507 -21.52 5.62 17.83
N PHE A 508 -21.20 4.45 17.26
CA PHE A 508 -22.16 3.37 16.98
C PHE A 508 -21.52 2.02 17.27
N HIS A 509 -21.95 1.41 18.37
CA HIS A 509 -21.55 0.05 18.78
C HIS A 509 -22.36 -1.03 18.03
N TYR A 510 -22.32 -0.95 16.71
CA TYR A 510 -23.04 -1.83 15.79
C TYR A 510 -22.21 -2.04 14.53
N THR A 511 -22.36 -3.20 13.92
CA THR A 511 -21.90 -3.46 12.55
C THR A 511 -22.71 -2.63 11.54
N ARG A 512 -22.18 -2.51 10.30
CA ARG A 512 -22.95 -1.92 9.19
C ARG A 512 -24.29 -2.64 8.99
N GLN A 513 -24.29 -3.97 9.04
CA GLN A 513 -25.47 -4.78 8.78
C GLN A 513 -26.55 -4.53 9.84
N GLU A 514 -26.17 -4.49 11.12
CA GLU A 514 -27.10 -4.17 12.20
C GLU A 514 -27.68 -2.75 12.08
N LEU A 515 -26.85 -1.74 11.72
CA LEU A 515 -27.36 -0.40 11.45
C LEU A 515 -28.34 -0.36 10.27
N TYR A 516 -28.07 -1.13 9.21
CA TYR A 516 -29.00 -1.27 8.09
C TYR A 516 -30.34 -1.87 8.53
N ASP A 517 -30.29 -2.93 9.35
CA ASP A 517 -31.47 -3.60 9.88
C ASP A 517 -32.25 -2.69 10.84
N ILE A 518 -31.58 -1.91 11.70
CA ILE A 518 -32.19 -0.92 12.59
C ILE A 518 -32.94 0.14 11.76
N VAL A 519 -32.28 0.76 10.78
CA VAL A 519 -32.92 1.78 9.92
C VAL A 519 -34.13 1.21 9.20
N ARG A 520 -34.04 -0.04 8.70
CA ARG A 520 -35.16 -0.71 8.04
C ARG A 520 -36.31 -1.04 8.98
N ALA A 521 -36.02 -1.48 10.20
CA ALA A 521 -37.03 -1.91 11.16
C ALA A 521 -37.75 -0.72 11.83
N THR A 522 -37.01 0.35 12.11
CA THR A 522 -37.52 1.56 12.80
C THR A 522 -38.11 2.58 11.83
N GLY A 523 -37.61 2.62 10.59
CA GLY A 523 -38.02 3.61 9.59
C GLY A 523 -37.36 4.98 9.76
N VAL A 524 -36.30 5.08 10.57
CA VAL A 524 -35.52 6.31 10.81
C VAL A 524 -35.11 6.97 9.49
N LYS A 525 -35.21 8.31 9.44
CA LYS A 525 -35.03 9.09 8.19
C LYS A 525 -33.83 10.04 8.20
N SER A 526 -33.18 10.21 9.33
CA SER A 526 -32.04 11.12 9.46
C SER A 526 -30.91 10.53 10.31
N PHE A 527 -29.71 11.05 10.12
CA PHE A 527 -28.55 10.68 10.93
C PHE A 527 -28.74 11.05 12.39
N ASP A 528 -29.25 12.25 12.66
CA ASP A 528 -29.45 12.73 14.02
C ASP A 528 -30.45 11.87 14.79
N GLU A 529 -31.56 11.49 14.16
CA GLU A 529 -32.54 10.57 14.76
C GLU A 529 -31.91 9.19 15.05
N LEU A 530 -31.05 8.66 14.16
CA LEU A 530 -30.36 7.39 14.39
C LEU A 530 -29.34 7.50 15.52
N LEU A 531 -28.56 8.59 15.53
CA LEU A 531 -27.54 8.85 16.54
C LEU A 531 -28.16 9.04 17.92
N ASP A 532 -29.26 9.79 18.02
CA ASP A 532 -29.94 10.04 19.30
C ASP A 532 -30.62 8.79 19.87
N SER A 533 -31.03 7.85 19.00
CA SER A 533 -31.73 6.63 19.41
C SER A 533 -30.83 5.42 19.62
N HIS A 534 -29.73 5.29 18.85
CA HIS A 534 -28.88 4.10 18.81
C HIS A 534 -27.37 4.42 18.81
N GLY A 535 -26.97 5.65 19.13
CA GLY A 535 -25.56 6.05 19.19
C GLY A 535 -25.30 7.15 20.22
N HIS A 536 -24.17 7.84 20.10
CA HIS A 536 -23.84 9.00 20.92
C HIS A 536 -22.79 9.93 20.29
N GLY A 537 -22.65 11.13 20.85
CA GLY A 537 -21.68 12.15 20.41
C GLY A 537 -22.19 12.96 19.22
N ASP A 538 -21.30 13.30 18.29
CA ASP A 538 -21.60 14.14 17.12
C ASP A 538 -21.30 13.43 15.78
N GLY A 539 -20.96 12.15 15.83
CA GLY A 539 -20.51 11.35 14.69
C GLY A 539 -19.08 11.69 14.21
N CYS A 540 -18.62 11.01 13.17
CA CYS A 540 -17.31 11.22 12.57
C CYS A 540 -17.30 10.91 11.05
N GLU A 541 -16.14 11.05 10.43
CA GLU A 541 -15.83 10.73 9.04
C GLU A 541 -15.99 9.25 8.68
N VAL A 542 -16.17 8.38 9.68
CA VAL A 542 -16.47 6.95 9.49
C VAL A 542 -17.98 6.71 9.44
N CYS A 543 -18.71 7.10 10.47
CA CYS A 543 -20.13 6.77 10.60
C CYS A 543 -21.06 7.69 9.81
N LYS A 544 -20.74 8.98 9.62
CA LYS A 544 -21.61 9.90 8.88
C LYS A 544 -21.81 9.48 7.41
N PRO A 545 -20.75 9.20 6.63
CA PRO A 545 -20.93 8.74 5.25
C PRO A 545 -21.56 7.35 5.19
N LEU A 546 -21.25 6.48 6.16
CA LEU A 546 -21.84 5.14 6.26
C LEU A 546 -23.35 5.21 6.44
N VAL A 547 -23.82 5.93 7.47
CA VAL A 547 -25.24 6.04 7.78
C VAL A 547 -25.97 6.78 6.68
N SER A 548 -25.38 7.84 6.10
CA SER A 548 -25.96 8.51 4.94
C SER A 548 -26.11 7.55 3.74
N SER A 549 -25.11 6.69 3.50
CA SER A 549 -25.21 5.63 2.48
C SER A 549 -26.33 4.63 2.80
N ILE A 550 -26.48 4.19 4.05
CA ILE A 550 -27.57 3.29 4.47
C ILE A 550 -28.92 3.95 4.23
N LEU A 551 -29.12 5.18 4.71
CA LEU A 551 -30.36 5.94 4.54
C LEU A 551 -30.72 6.10 3.05
N ALA A 552 -29.73 6.43 2.21
CA ALA A 552 -29.92 6.54 0.77
C ALA A 552 -30.24 5.19 0.11
N SER A 553 -29.60 4.10 0.51
CA SER A 553 -29.93 2.75 0.00
C SER A 553 -31.32 2.27 0.43
N VAL A 554 -31.80 2.66 1.61
CA VAL A 554 -33.10 2.23 2.15
C VAL A 554 -34.25 3.07 1.61
N ASN A 555 -34.08 4.39 1.56
CA ASN A 555 -35.16 5.33 1.24
C ASN A 555 -35.13 5.79 -0.23
N ASN A 556 -33.95 5.75 -0.87
CA ASN A 556 -33.68 6.33 -2.19
C ASN A 556 -34.01 7.84 -2.28
N ASP A 557 -33.85 8.54 -1.15
CA ASP A 557 -33.94 10.00 -1.09
C ASP A 557 -32.67 10.63 -1.71
N MET A 558 -32.80 11.86 -2.20
CA MET A 558 -31.63 12.64 -2.65
C MET A 558 -30.66 12.81 -1.50
N ILE A 559 -29.36 12.60 -1.77
CA ILE A 559 -28.29 12.71 -0.77
C ILE A 559 -28.27 14.09 -0.06
N PHE A 560 -28.81 15.14 -0.67
CA PHE A 560 -28.86 16.49 -0.10
C PHE A 560 -29.99 16.72 0.90
N ASN A 561 -30.98 15.82 0.97
CA ASN A 561 -32.10 15.99 1.90
C ASN A 561 -31.66 15.66 3.33
N ASN A 562 -32.37 16.21 4.33
CA ASN A 562 -32.18 15.93 5.77
C ASN A 562 -30.73 16.13 6.25
N ASP A 563 -30.12 17.29 5.93
CA ASP A 563 -28.72 17.61 6.24
C ASP A 563 -27.68 16.63 5.62
N GLY A 564 -28.09 15.82 4.64
CA GLY A 564 -27.25 14.77 4.08
C GLY A 564 -25.99 15.28 3.37
N MET A 565 -25.98 16.53 2.91
CA MET A 565 -24.79 17.13 2.30
C MET A 565 -23.58 17.17 3.24
N THR A 566 -23.79 17.43 4.54
CA THR A 566 -22.71 17.50 5.55
C THR A 566 -22.35 16.15 6.17
N LEU A 567 -23.16 15.12 5.91
CA LEU A 567 -22.87 13.74 6.31
C LEU A 567 -21.91 13.05 5.33
N GLN A 568 -21.86 13.54 4.10
CA GLN A 568 -21.09 12.93 3.02
C GLN A 568 -19.65 13.45 2.96
N ASP A 569 -18.81 12.58 2.43
CA ASP A 569 -17.46 12.95 2.02
C ASP A 569 -17.49 13.81 0.73
N THR A 570 -16.35 14.39 0.38
CA THR A 570 -16.16 15.36 -0.72
C THR A 570 -16.93 15.08 -2.01
N ASN A 571 -16.93 13.83 -2.47
CA ASN A 571 -17.48 13.47 -3.77
C ASN A 571 -19.02 13.57 -3.83
N ASP A 572 -19.71 12.91 -2.90
CA ASP A 572 -21.18 12.94 -2.84
C ASP A 572 -21.66 14.32 -2.34
N ARG A 573 -20.87 15.02 -1.51
CA ARG A 573 -21.14 16.41 -1.11
C ARG A 573 -21.15 17.39 -2.30
N ALA A 574 -20.30 17.19 -3.29
CA ALA A 574 -20.21 18.04 -4.48
C ALA A 574 -20.94 17.47 -5.71
N LEU A 575 -21.57 16.29 -5.59
CA LEU A 575 -22.14 15.55 -6.72
C LEU A 575 -21.16 15.41 -7.90
N ALA A 576 -19.86 15.31 -7.60
CA ALA A 576 -18.77 15.28 -8.58
C ALA A 576 -17.51 14.68 -7.94
N ASN A 577 -16.68 13.97 -8.71
CA ASN A 577 -15.45 13.41 -8.12
C ASN A 577 -14.41 14.52 -7.96
N MET A 578 -13.99 14.75 -6.72
CA MET A 578 -12.84 15.59 -6.43
C MET A 578 -11.57 14.98 -7.04
N GLN A 579 -10.78 15.81 -7.70
CA GLN A 579 -9.52 15.51 -8.34
C GLN A 579 -8.38 16.19 -7.57
N ARG A 580 -7.15 15.93 -8.01
CA ARG A 580 -5.97 16.63 -7.48
C ARG A 580 -6.20 18.16 -7.50
N GLY A 581 -5.90 18.80 -6.38
CA GLY A 581 -6.04 20.25 -6.25
C GLY A 581 -7.44 20.78 -5.95
N GLY A 582 -8.40 19.90 -5.62
CA GLY A 582 -9.77 20.32 -5.27
C GLY A 582 -10.65 20.69 -6.47
N SER A 583 -10.17 20.45 -7.71
CA SER A 583 -11.02 20.52 -8.91
C SER A 583 -11.90 19.28 -9.04
N TYR A 584 -12.88 19.31 -9.92
CA TYR A 584 -13.91 18.27 -10.05
C TYR A 584 -13.98 17.69 -11.47
N SER A 585 -14.47 16.46 -11.58
CA SER A 585 -14.81 15.85 -12.86
C SER A 585 -16.31 15.87 -13.14
N VAL A 586 -16.64 16.05 -14.41
CA VAL A 586 -17.98 16.03 -14.98
C VAL A 586 -18.04 14.85 -15.93
N ILE A 587 -18.84 13.86 -15.58
CA ILE A 587 -18.92 12.58 -16.30
C ILE A 587 -20.40 12.29 -16.58
N PRO A 588 -20.90 12.68 -17.76
CA PRO A 588 -22.24 12.34 -18.21
C PRO A 588 -22.48 10.83 -18.28
N ARG A 589 -23.72 10.43 -18.06
CA ARG A 589 -24.18 9.07 -18.29
C ARG A 589 -24.20 8.82 -19.80
N VAL A 590 -23.69 7.66 -20.20
CA VAL A 590 -23.69 7.20 -21.60
C VAL A 590 -24.15 5.74 -21.61
N PRO A 591 -25.47 5.48 -21.51
CA PRO A 591 -25.99 4.12 -21.41
C PRO A 591 -25.52 3.24 -22.58
N GLY A 592 -24.93 2.09 -22.28
CA GLY A 592 -24.38 1.17 -23.29
C GLY A 592 -23.23 1.74 -24.14
N GLY A 593 -22.69 2.91 -23.79
CA GLY A 593 -21.70 3.61 -24.60
C GLY A 593 -22.26 4.31 -25.84
N GLU A 594 -23.58 4.53 -25.92
CA GLU A 594 -24.25 5.14 -27.07
C GLU A 594 -24.43 6.66 -26.90
N LEU A 595 -23.95 7.44 -27.87
CA LEU A 595 -24.10 8.90 -27.94
C LEU A 595 -24.66 9.30 -29.31
N THR A 596 -25.59 10.25 -29.31
CA THR A 596 -25.96 10.96 -30.54
C THR A 596 -24.87 11.94 -30.98
N PRO A 597 -24.77 12.28 -32.28
CA PRO A 597 -23.86 13.32 -32.75
C PRO A 597 -24.03 14.67 -32.02
N GLU A 598 -25.27 15.07 -31.74
CA GLU A 598 -25.60 16.31 -31.04
C GLU A 598 -25.08 16.32 -29.61
N GLN A 599 -25.25 15.21 -28.87
CA GLN A 599 -24.69 15.06 -27.52
C GLN A 599 -23.16 15.13 -27.55
N LEU A 600 -22.51 14.46 -28.51
CA LEU A 600 -21.05 14.49 -28.64
C LEU A 600 -20.53 15.92 -28.92
N ILE A 601 -21.23 16.68 -29.78
CA ILE A 601 -20.92 18.09 -30.04
C ILE A 601 -21.10 18.95 -28.79
N CYS A 602 -22.21 18.79 -28.06
CA CYS A 602 -22.47 19.49 -26.81
C CYS A 602 -21.35 19.27 -25.79
N MET A 603 -20.95 18.01 -25.56
CA MET A 603 -19.85 17.68 -24.65
C MET A 603 -18.54 18.36 -25.06
N GLY A 604 -18.23 18.39 -26.36
CA GLY A 604 -17.04 19.09 -26.89
C GLY A 604 -17.10 20.61 -26.68
N GLN A 605 -18.28 21.22 -26.86
CA GLN A 605 -18.49 22.66 -26.64
C GLN A 605 -18.35 23.04 -25.16
N VAL A 606 -18.95 22.24 -24.25
CA VAL A 606 -18.83 22.42 -22.80
C VAL A 606 -17.38 22.26 -22.36
N ALA A 607 -16.70 21.19 -22.79
CA ALA A 607 -15.29 20.99 -22.46
C ALA A 607 -14.41 22.15 -22.91
N LYS A 608 -14.65 22.69 -24.11
CA LYS A 608 -13.94 23.87 -24.62
C LYS A 608 -14.24 25.14 -23.81
N LYS A 609 -15.50 25.39 -23.48
CA LYS A 609 -15.95 26.59 -22.75
C LYS A 609 -15.33 26.69 -21.35
N TYR A 610 -15.25 25.56 -20.64
CA TYR A 610 -14.73 25.49 -19.26
C TYR A 610 -13.27 25.02 -19.19
N ASN A 611 -12.59 24.88 -20.34
CA ASN A 611 -11.20 24.41 -20.44
C ASN A 611 -10.94 23.07 -19.70
N LEU A 612 -11.82 22.08 -19.94
CA LEU A 612 -11.80 20.78 -19.27
C LEU A 612 -10.92 19.79 -20.02
N TYR A 613 -10.11 19.02 -19.29
CA TYR A 613 -9.38 17.87 -19.83
C TYR A 613 -10.38 16.76 -20.17
N THR A 614 -10.30 16.22 -21.38
CA THR A 614 -11.20 15.18 -21.89
C THR A 614 -10.49 13.84 -22.08
N LYS A 615 -11.14 12.75 -21.65
CA LYS A 615 -10.60 11.39 -21.78
C LYS A 615 -11.71 10.36 -22.01
N VAL A 616 -11.55 9.52 -23.03
CA VAL A 616 -12.39 8.33 -23.22
C VAL A 616 -11.93 7.23 -22.26
N THR A 617 -12.88 6.60 -21.57
CA THR A 617 -12.61 5.57 -20.55
C THR A 617 -12.99 4.17 -20.99
N GLY A 618 -12.45 3.15 -20.32
CA GLY A 618 -12.81 1.74 -20.55
C GLY A 618 -14.26 1.39 -20.20
N GLY A 619 -15.00 2.30 -19.56
CA GLY A 619 -16.45 2.18 -19.34
C GLY A 619 -17.29 2.79 -20.46
N GLN A 620 -16.70 3.07 -21.63
CA GLN A 620 -17.37 3.68 -22.79
C GLN A 620 -18.00 5.05 -22.50
N ARG A 621 -17.28 5.88 -21.72
CA ARG A 621 -17.69 7.26 -21.39
C ARG A 621 -16.60 8.25 -21.72
N ILE A 622 -16.99 9.52 -21.85
CA ILE A 622 -16.09 10.66 -21.96
C ILE A 622 -16.09 11.38 -20.62
N ASP A 623 -14.94 11.36 -19.95
CA ASP A 623 -14.73 12.06 -18.69
C ASP A 623 -14.16 13.45 -18.97
N MET A 624 -14.71 14.49 -18.34
CA MET A 624 -14.23 15.87 -18.40
C MET A 624 -13.70 16.29 -17.01
N PHE A 625 -12.48 16.81 -16.91
CA PHE A 625 -11.80 17.10 -15.63
C PHE A 625 -11.35 18.55 -15.55
N GLY A 626 -11.30 19.08 -14.32
CA GLY A 626 -10.77 20.43 -14.04
C GLY A 626 -11.85 21.48 -13.80
N ALA A 627 -13.11 21.07 -13.63
CA ALA A 627 -14.20 21.98 -13.29
C ALA A 627 -14.03 22.50 -11.85
N GLU A 628 -14.36 23.76 -11.61
CA GLU A 628 -14.40 24.34 -10.27
C GLU A 628 -15.80 24.12 -9.66
N LYS A 629 -15.90 24.01 -8.33
CA LYS A 629 -17.17 23.68 -7.66
C LYS A 629 -18.34 24.57 -8.10
N HIS A 630 -18.08 25.88 -8.18
CA HIS A 630 -19.07 26.89 -8.57
C HIS A 630 -19.49 26.80 -10.05
N GLN A 631 -18.71 26.14 -10.91
CA GLN A 631 -19.02 25.95 -12.33
C GLN A 631 -19.95 24.76 -12.55
N LEU A 632 -19.98 23.78 -11.62
CA LEU A 632 -20.69 22.53 -11.81
C LEU A 632 -22.18 22.72 -12.15
N PRO A 633 -22.98 23.56 -11.45
CA PRO A 633 -24.39 23.76 -11.82
C PRO A 633 -24.57 24.32 -13.24
N SER A 634 -23.68 25.21 -13.69
CA SER A 634 -23.76 25.78 -15.04
C SER A 634 -23.37 24.77 -16.12
N ILE A 635 -22.35 23.95 -15.85
CA ILE A 635 -21.95 22.86 -16.74
C ILE A 635 -23.09 21.85 -16.90
N TRP A 636 -23.70 21.43 -15.79
CA TRP A 636 -24.80 20.46 -15.84
C TRP A 636 -26.09 21.02 -16.43
N ALA A 637 -26.34 22.32 -16.33
CA ALA A 637 -27.44 22.96 -17.05
C ALA A 637 -27.27 22.80 -18.58
N GLU A 638 -26.08 23.10 -19.11
CA GLU A 638 -25.79 22.98 -20.55
C GLU A 638 -25.83 21.53 -21.03
N LEU A 639 -25.32 20.58 -20.24
CA LEU A 639 -25.37 19.15 -20.57
C LEU A 639 -26.80 18.61 -20.50
N GLY A 640 -27.57 19.05 -19.51
CA GLY A 640 -28.98 18.68 -19.35
C GLY A 640 -29.87 19.15 -20.52
N GLU A 641 -29.59 20.31 -21.10
CA GLU A 641 -30.27 20.79 -22.33
C GLU A 641 -30.07 19.83 -23.52
N ALA A 642 -28.96 19.11 -23.58
CA ALA A 642 -28.68 18.07 -24.57
C ALA A 642 -29.18 16.68 -24.16
N GLY A 643 -29.95 16.58 -23.07
CA GLY A 643 -30.49 15.31 -22.55
C GLY A 643 -29.46 14.42 -21.86
N LEU A 644 -28.33 14.98 -21.41
CA LEU A 644 -27.30 14.24 -20.68
C LEU A 644 -27.53 14.33 -19.17
N GLU A 645 -27.73 13.17 -18.54
CA GLU A 645 -27.86 13.03 -17.09
C GLU A 645 -26.51 12.74 -16.43
N SER A 646 -26.47 12.82 -15.10
CA SER A 646 -25.28 12.44 -14.35
C SER A 646 -24.97 10.95 -14.37
N GLY A 647 -23.71 10.61 -14.68
CA GLY A 647 -23.22 9.23 -14.63
C GLY A 647 -23.01 8.68 -13.20
N HIS A 648 -23.30 9.48 -12.16
CA HIS A 648 -23.08 9.12 -10.74
C HIS A 648 -21.66 8.59 -10.47
N ALA A 649 -20.69 9.05 -11.27
CA ALA A 649 -19.32 8.56 -11.19
C ALA A 649 -18.66 8.91 -9.85
N TYR A 650 -19.20 9.90 -9.12
CA TYR A 650 -18.79 10.33 -7.78
C TYR A 650 -19.26 9.38 -6.68
N GLY A 651 -20.46 8.84 -6.83
CA GLY A 651 -21.07 8.00 -5.83
C GLY A 651 -20.48 6.59 -5.71
N LYS A 652 -20.80 5.96 -4.59
CA LYS A 652 -20.86 4.50 -4.43
C LYS A 652 -22.21 4.02 -4.99
N ALA A 653 -22.30 4.01 -6.31
CA ALA A 653 -23.49 3.65 -7.08
C ALA A 653 -23.12 2.85 -8.34
N LEU A 654 -24.11 2.45 -9.15
CA LEU A 654 -23.85 1.93 -10.49
C LEU A 654 -23.22 3.02 -11.37
N ARG A 655 -21.98 2.76 -11.81
CA ARG A 655 -21.21 3.70 -12.62
C ARG A 655 -21.37 3.53 -14.13
N THR A 656 -21.51 2.30 -14.62
CA THR A 656 -21.57 2.01 -16.06
C THR A 656 -22.03 0.58 -16.31
N VAL A 657 -22.76 0.38 -17.41
CA VAL A 657 -22.97 -0.93 -18.03
C VAL A 657 -22.29 -0.92 -19.40
N LYS A 658 -21.11 -1.55 -19.49
CA LYS A 658 -20.36 -1.66 -20.75
C LYS A 658 -21.08 -2.62 -21.69
N SER A 659 -21.20 -2.29 -22.97
CA SER A 659 -21.72 -3.24 -23.97
C SER A 659 -20.83 -3.34 -25.20
N CYS A 660 -20.81 -4.52 -25.82
CA CYS A 660 -20.38 -4.61 -27.21
C CYS A 660 -21.55 -4.22 -28.13
N VAL A 661 -21.27 -4.05 -29.43
CA VAL A 661 -22.29 -3.64 -30.40
C VAL A 661 -23.36 -4.71 -30.71
N GLY A 662 -23.31 -5.87 -30.04
CA GLY A 662 -24.35 -6.91 -30.08
C GLY A 662 -24.63 -7.49 -31.48
N SER A 663 -25.77 -8.18 -31.62
CA SER A 663 -26.29 -8.66 -32.92
C SER A 663 -26.71 -7.51 -33.85
N THR A 664 -26.86 -6.29 -33.33
CA THR A 664 -27.19 -5.08 -34.09
C THR A 664 -26.12 -4.74 -35.13
N TRP A 665 -24.84 -4.97 -34.82
CA TRP A 665 -23.72 -4.67 -35.74
C TRP A 665 -22.65 -5.76 -35.84
N CYS A 666 -22.39 -6.51 -34.78
CA CYS A 666 -21.32 -7.51 -34.78
C CYS A 666 -21.78 -8.76 -35.52
N ARG A 667 -21.00 -9.20 -36.52
CA ARG A 667 -21.26 -10.46 -37.25
C ARG A 667 -21.29 -11.72 -36.36
N TYR A 668 -20.77 -11.62 -35.13
CA TYR A 668 -20.75 -12.71 -34.14
C TYR A 668 -21.77 -12.50 -33.02
N GLY A 669 -22.52 -11.40 -33.04
CA GLY A 669 -23.52 -11.11 -32.03
C GLY A 669 -24.68 -12.10 -32.13
N VAL A 670 -25.00 -12.73 -31.01
CA VAL A 670 -26.09 -13.70 -30.86
C VAL A 670 -27.35 -13.00 -30.34
N GLN A 671 -27.19 -12.06 -29.41
CA GLN A 671 -28.28 -11.28 -28.83
C GLN A 671 -27.99 -9.77 -28.91
N ASP A 672 -29.04 -8.96 -28.75
CA ASP A 672 -28.94 -7.50 -28.70
C ASP A 672 -28.41 -7.04 -27.33
N ALA A 673 -27.09 -6.96 -27.23
CA ALA A 673 -26.41 -6.53 -26.01
C ALA A 673 -26.57 -5.03 -25.71
N VAL A 674 -26.76 -4.19 -26.73
CA VAL A 674 -26.79 -2.73 -26.55
C VAL A 674 -28.10 -2.32 -25.90
N SER A 675 -29.23 -2.73 -26.47
CA SER A 675 -30.55 -2.42 -25.91
C SER A 675 -30.68 -2.96 -24.49
N PHE A 676 -30.14 -4.16 -24.23
CA PHE A 676 -30.20 -4.73 -22.89
C PHE A 676 -29.30 -3.99 -21.90
N ALA A 677 -28.08 -3.60 -22.29
CA ALA A 677 -27.23 -2.76 -21.45
C ALA A 677 -27.85 -1.39 -21.12
N VAL A 678 -28.47 -0.74 -22.11
CA VAL A 678 -29.21 0.52 -21.91
C VAL A 678 -30.34 0.33 -20.90
N ARG A 679 -31.10 -0.77 -21.00
CA ARG A 679 -32.18 -1.10 -20.06
C ARG A 679 -31.66 -1.32 -18.64
N LEU A 680 -30.56 -2.06 -18.48
CA LEU A 680 -29.95 -2.29 -17.16
C LEU A 680 -29.37 -1.00 -16.57
N GLU A 681 -28.68 -0.18 -17.37
CA GLU A 681 -28.12 1.07 -16.88
C GLU A 681 -29.21 2.04 -16.42
N ASN A 682 -30.32 2.12 -17.16
CA ASN A 682 -31.47 2.95 -16.78
C ASN A 682 -32.29 2.36 -15.63
N ARG A 683 -32.28 1.04 -15.42
CA ARG A 683 -32.97 0.43 -14.27
C ARG A 683 -32.22 0.70 -12.97
N TYR A 684 -30.89 0.60 -12.98
CA TYR A 684 -30.07 0.67 -11.77
C TYR A 684 -29.37 2.01 -11.57
N LYS A 685 -29.69 3.03 -12.38
CA LYS A 685 -29.17 4.39 -12.17
C LYS A 685 -29.64 4.92 -10.80
N GLY A 686 -28.75 5.64 -10.12
CA GLY A 686 -29.01 6.16 -8.77
C GLY A 686 -28.91 5.13 -7.63
N LEU A 687 -28.86 3.83 -7.92
CA LEU A 687 -28.76 2.79 -6.88
C LEU A 687 -27.52 2.98 -6.02
N ARG A 688 -27.71 3.36 -4.75
CA ARG A 688 -26.64 3.49 -3.75
C ARG A 688 -26.32 2.14 -3.13
N SER A 689 -25.03 1.85 -2.97
CA SER A 689 -24.54 0.56 -2.50
C SER A 689 -23.28 0.71 -1.63
N PRO A 690 -22.91 -0.30 -0.82
CA PRO A 690 -21.72 -0.26 0.04
C PRO A 690 -20.45 0.16 -0.70
N HIS A 691 -20.33 -0.22 -1.97
CA HIS A 691 -19.28 0.24 -2.86
C HIS A 691 -19.78 0.50 -4.29
N LYS A 692 -18.97 1.17 -5.13
CA LYS A 692 -19.28 1.39 -6.56
C LYS A 692 -19.47 0.08 -7.32
N LEU A 693 -20.44 0.06 -8.22
CA LEU A 693 -20.78 -1.09 -9.07
C LEU A 693 -20.48 -0.79 -10.54
N LYS A 694 -20.05 -1.82 -11.27
CA LYS A 694 -19.87 -1.84 -12.72
C LYS A 694 -20.54 -3.08 -13.28
N SER A 695 -21.01 -3.01 -14.51
CA SER A 695 -21.58 -4.15 -15.22
C SER A 695 -21.15 -4.20 -16.68
N GLY A 696 -21.39 -5.35 -17.31
CA GLY A 696 -21.08 -5.58 -18.72
C GLY A 696 -22.09 -6.53 -19.37
N VAL A 697 -22.52 -6.21 -20.60
CA VAL A 697 -23.38 -7.08 -21.42
C VAL A 697 -22.67 -7.39 -22.72
N SER A 698 -22.33 -8.66 -22.91
CA SER A 698 -21.69 -9.17 -24.12
C SER A 698 -22.68 -9.93 -24.98
N GLY A 699 -22.79 -9.53 -26.25
CA GLY A 699 -23.69 -10.16 -27.22
C GLY A 699 -23.23 -11.52 -27.73
N CYS A 700 -22.07 -12.04 -27.29
CA CYS A 700 -21.64 -13.41 -27.53
C CYS A 700 -20.49 -13.82 -26.60
N VAL A 701 -20.07 -15.08 -26.68
CA VAL A 701 -18.99 -15.69 -25.88
C VAL A 701 -17.60 -15.06 -26.05
N ARG A 702 -17.39 -14.20 -27.06
CA ARG A 702 -16.14 -13.43 -27.21
C ARG A 702 -15.99 -12.30 -26.21
N GLU A 703 -17.08 -11.97 -25.51
CA GLU A 703 -17.03 -11.24 -24.25
C GLU A 703 -16.41 -9.83 -24.35
N CYS A 704 -16.58 -9.11 -25.46
CA CYS A 704 -15.94 -7.79 -25.65
C CYS A 704 -16.32 -6.72 -24.59
N ALA A 705 -17.37 -6.96 -23.79
CA ALA A 705 -17.75 -6.08 -22.68
C ALA A 705 -17.05 -6.40 -21.34
N GLU A 706 -16.18 -7.41 -21.26
CA GLU A 706 -15.49 -7.83 -20.02
C GLU A 706 -16.47 -8.08 -18.86
N ALA A 707 -17.66 -8.60 -19.17
CA ALA A 707 -18.73 -8.97 -18.26
C ALA A 707 -18.24 -9.77 -17.02
N GLN A 708 -17.33 -10.73 -17.18
CA GLN A 708 -16.82 -11.54 -16.07
C GLN A 708 -15.87 -10.75 -15.14
N GLY A 709 -15.32 -9.63 -15.59
CA GLY A 709 -14.51 -8.73 -14.75
C GLY A 709 -15.31 -7.68 -13.98
N LYS A 710 -16.65 -7.74 -14.02
CA LYS A 710 -17.55 -6.74 -13.41
C LYS A 710 -18.29 -7.30 -12.21
N ASP A 711 -18.86 -6.41 -11.39
CA ASP A 711 -19.59 -6.79 -10.19
C ASP A 711 -20.83 -7.65 -10.51
N PHE A 712 -21.43 -7.47 -11.70
CA PHE A 712 -22.30 -8.44 -12.37
C PHE A 712 -22.18 -8.30 -13.89
N GLY A 713 -22.33 -9.40 -14.63
CA GLY A 713 -22.13 -9.40 -16.07
C GLY A 713 -22.96 -10.46 -16.79
N LEU A 714 -23.26 -10.18 -18.06
CA LEU A 714 -24.11 -11.02 -18.90
C LEU A 714 -23.36 -11.39 -20.18
N VAL A 715 -23.38 -12.68 -20.51
CA VAL A 715 -22.83 -13.19 -21.77
C VAL A 715 -23.93 -13.93 -22.52
N ALA A 716 -24.26 -13.44 -23.70
CA ALA A 716 -25.33 -13.97 -24.52
C ALA A 716 -25.04 -15.40 -25.01
N THR A 717 -26.10 -16.19 -25.07
CA THR A 717 -26.18 -17.52 -25.67
C THR A 717 -27.32 -17.58 -26.67
N GLU A 718 -27.45 -18.70 -27.40
CA GLU A 718 -28.57 -18.89 -28.32
C GLU A 718 -29.93 -18.94 -27.60
N ASN A 719 -29.93 -19.31 -26.31
CA ASN A 719 -31.14 -19.51 -25.51
C ASN A 719 -31.44 -18.35 -24.53
N GLY A 720 -30.59 -17.32 -24.49
CA GLY A 720 -30.74 -16.20 -23.56
C GLY A 720 -29.38 -15.64 -23.14
N TYR A 721 -29.15 -15.58 -21.83
CA TYR A 721 -27.90 -15.09 -21.25
C TYR A 721 -27.41 -15.97 -20.09
N ASN A 722 -26.10 -16.06 -19.96
CA ASN A 722 -25.42 -16.52 -18.75
C ASN A 722 -25.14 -15.30 -17.86
N LEU A 723 -25.61 -15.36 -16.62
CA LEU A 723 -25.45 -14.31 -15.61
C LEU A 723 -24.29 -14.67 -14.66
N TYR A 724 -23.31 -13.77 -14.59
CA TYR A 724 -22.16 -13.86 -13.71
C TYR A 724 -22.21 -12.76 -12.64
N VAL A 725 -21.75 -13.03 -11.43
CA VAL A 725 -21.76 -12.08 -10.31
C VAL A 725 -20.44 -12.06 -9.54
N CYS A 726 -20.18 -10.96 -8.83
CA CYS A 726 -19.05 -10.78 -7.91
C CYS A 726 -17.65 -10.74 -8.55
N GLY A 727 -17.52 -10.35 -9.81
CA GLY A 727 -16.22 -10.10 -10.45
C GLY A 727 -15.57 -8.77 -10.03
N ASN A 728 -14.27 -8.63 -10.28
CA ASN A 728 -13.51 -7.42 -9.97
C ASN A 728 -12.33 -7.19 -10.93
N GLY A 729 -12.39 -6.16 -11.78
CA GLY A 729 -11.23 -5.67 -12.55
C GLY A 729 -10.39 -4.62 -11.80
N GLY A 730 -10.12 -4.84 -10.51
CA GLY A 730 -9.40 -3.92 -9.61
C GLY A 730 -7.96 -4.35 -9.30
N ALA A 731 -7.40 -3.84 -8.18
CA ALA A 731 -6.03 -4.16 -7.73
C ALA A 731 -5.80 -5.66 -7.48
N VAL A 732 -6.84 -6.36 -7.02
CA VAL A 732 -6.91 -7.82 -6.96
C VAL A 732 -7.94 -8.26 -7.99
N ALA A 733 -7.48 -8.65 -9.17
CA ALA A 733 -8.37 -9.07 -10.25
C ALA A 733 -9.04 -10.41 -9.89
N ARG A 734 -10.34 -10.51 -10.10
CA ARG A 734 -11.14 -11.72 -9.83
C ARG A 734 -12.22 -11.87 -10.90
N HIS A 735 -12.35 -13.06 -11.47
CA HIS A 735 -13.47 -13.37 -12.35
C HIS A 735 -14.76 -13.56 -11.56
N ALA A 736 -15.88 -13.19 -12.15
CA ALA A 736 -17.22 -13.36 -11.61
C ALA A 736 -17.64 -14.83 -11.66
N ASP A 737 -18.42 -15.26 -10.68
CA ASP A 737 -18.95 -16.62 -10.58
C ASP A 737 -20.25 -16.75 -11.37
N LEU A 738 -20.47 -17.90 -11.99
CA LEU A 738 -21.67 -18.19 -12.75
C LEU A 738 -22.87 -18.42 -11.82
N LEU A 739 -23.86 -17.55 -11.89
CA LEU A 739 -25.08 -17.63 -11.07
C LEU A 739 -26.18 -18.45 -11.77
N ALA A 740 -26.44 -18.19 -13.04
CA ALA A 740 -27.48 -18.86 -13.83
C ALA A 740 -27.14 -18.88 -15.32
N THR A 741 -27.62 -19.89 -16.04
CA THR A 741 -27.32 -20.12 -17.47
C THR A 741 -28.57 -20.11 -18.32
N ASP A 742 -28.45 -19.63 -19.57
CA ASP A 742 -29.51 -19.68 -20.59
C ASP A 742 -30.86 -19.10 -20.13
N ILE A 743 -30.80 -18.00 -19.39
CA ILE A 743 -32.00 -17.34 -18.84
C ILE A 743 -32.44 -16.14 -19.68
N SER A 744 -33.74 -15.84 -19.67
CA SER A 744 -34.30 -14.69 -20.39
C SER A 744 -33.85 -13.36 -19.77
N GLU A 745 -34.01 -12.24 -20.50
CA GLU A 745 -33.70 -10.90 -19.97
C GLU A 745 -34.52 -10.57 -18.71
N GLU A 746 -35.79 -10.97 -18.66
CA GLU A 746 -36.66 -10.75 -17.51
C GLU A 746 -36.14 -11.48 -16.28
N LEU A 747 -35.67 -12.71 -16.46
CA LEU A 747 -35.14 -13.51 -15.36
C LEU A 747 -33.75 -13.01 -14.93
N CYS A 748 -32.93 -12.52 -15.87
CA CYS A 748 -31.67 -11.84 -15.57
C CYS A 748 -31.92 -10.63 -14.66
N ILE A 749 -32.85 -9.75 -15.05
CA ILE A 749 -33.20 -8.57 -14.24
C ILE A 749 -33.65 -9.01 -12.85
N LYS A 750 -34.55 -9.98 -12.76
CA LYS A 750 -35.07 -10.48 -11.50
C LYS A 750 -33.97 -11.01 -10.57
N TYR A 751 -33.01 -11.77 -11.08
CA TYR A 751 -31.90 -12.27 -10.27
C TYR A 751 -30.89 -11.19 -9.91
N ILE A 752 -30.63 -10.22 -10.81
CA ILE A 752 -29.77 -9.07 -10.52
C ILE A 752 -30.39 -8.19 -9.44
N ASP A 753 -31.69 -7.88 -9.52
CA ASP A 753 -32.43 -7.09 -8.52
C ASP A 753 -32.20 -7.67 -7.11
N ARG A 754 -32.44 -8.98 -6.97
CA ARG A 754 -32.29 -9.72 -5.70
C ARG A 754 -30.86 -9.78 -5.22
N PHE A 755 -29.91 -10.08 -6.11
CA PHE A 755 -28.48 -10.10 -5.80
C PHE A 755 -28.03 -8.74 -5.25
N LEU A 756 -28.36 -7.65 -5.94
CA LEU A 756 -27.97 -6.30 -5.55
C LEU A 756 -28.59 -5.91 -4.21
N MET A 757 -29.88 -6.17 -4.00
CA MET A 757 -30.55 -5.87 -2.73
C MET A 757 -29.99 -6.70 -1.57
N PHE A 758 -29.69 -7.98 -1.79
CA PHE A 758 -29.11 -8.86 -0.78
C PHE A 758 -27.68 -8.44 -0.42
N TYR A 759 -26.85 -8.09 -1.41
CA TYR A 759 -25.52 -7.52 -1.20
C TYR A 759 -25.58 -6.20 -0.42
N ILE A 760 -26.49 -5.29 -0.78
CA ILE A 760 -26.63 -3.99 -0.09
C ILE A 760 -27.00 -4.18 1.38
N ALA A 761 -27.83 -5.18 1.69
CA ALA A 761 -28.25 -5.47 3.05
C ALA A 761 -27.15 -6.12 3.90
N THR A 762 -26.32 -6.98 3.31
CA THR A 762 -25.43 -7.87 4.07
C THR A 762 -23.94 -7.53 4.00
N ALA A 763 -23.51 -6.74 3.03
CA ALA A 763 -22.10 -6.40 2.89
C ALA A 763 -21.63 -5.38 3.94
N ASP A 764 -20.34 -5.43 4.23
CA ASP A 764 -19.67 -4.53 5.16
C ASP A 764 -19.33 -3.17 4.51
N ARG A 765 -18.88 -2.20 5.32
CA ARG A 765 -18.49 -0.85 4.90
C ARG A 765 -17.44 -0.90 3.81
N LEU A 766 -17.71 -0.22 2.69
CA LEU A 766 -16.81 -0.12 1.53
C LEU A 766 -16.38 -1.46 0.92
N GLN A 767 -17.09 -2.55 1.21
CA GLN A 767 -16.77 -3.88 0.71
C GLN A 767 -17.21 -4.05 -0.75
N ARG A 768 -16.32 -4.55 -1.62
CA ARG A 768 -16.66 -4.95 -3.01
C ARG A 768 -17.48 -6.23 -3.01
N THR A 769 -18.30 -6.45 -4.04
CA THR A 769 -19.07 -7.70 -4.22
C THR A 769 -18.17 -8.94 -4.24
N SER A 770 -16.98 -8.85 -4.82
CA SER A 770 -15.98 -9.93 -4.82
C SER A 770 -15.53 -10.34 -3.41
N ALA A 771 -15.10 -9.36 -2.61
CA ALA A 771 -14.65 -9.58 -1.24
C ALA A 771 -15.81 -9.93 -0.29
N TRP A 772 -17.04 -9.57 -0.66
CA TRP A 772 -18.25 -10.02 0.03
C TRP A 772 -18.53 -11.49 -0.26
N MET A 773 -18.45 -11.92 -1.53
CA MET A 773 -18.62 -13.33 -1.91
C MET A 773 -17.61 -14.24 -1.22
N GLU A 774 -16.35 -13.84 -1.11
CA GLU A 774 -15.29 -14.60 -0.43
C GLU A 774 -15.57 -14.82 1.07
N LYS A 775 -16.33 -13.92 1.70
CA LYS A 775 -16.71 -14.03 3.12
C LYS A 775 -18.11 -14.61 3.32
N LEU A 776 -18.88 -14.80 2.25
CA LEU A 776 -20.24 -15.31 2.33
C LEU A 776 -20.18 -16.81 2.63
N GLU A 777 -20.66 -17.22 3.79
CA GLU A 777 -20.69 -18.64 4.17
C GLU A 777 -21.51 -19.45 3.16
N GLY A 778 -20.92 -20.52 2.61
CA GLY A 778 -21.49 -21.31 1.51
C GLY A 778 -21.38 -20.68 0.12
N GLY A 779 -20.76 -19.50 0.00
CA GLY A 779 -20.34 -18.87 -1.26
C GLY A 779 -21.46 -18.75 -2.30
N ILE A 780 -21.12 -19.06 -3.56
CA ILE A 780 -22.03 -18.96 -4.69
C ILE A 780 -23.25 -19.88 -4.58
N GLU A 781 -23.10 -21.06 -3.97
CA GLU A 781 -24.20 -22.01 -3.80
C GLU A 781 -25.23 -21.50 -2.79
N TYR A 782 -24.78 -20.91 -1.68
CA TYR A 782 -25.69 -20.22 -0.77
C TYR A 782 -26.39 -19.03 -1.45
N LEU A 783 -25.66 -18.25 -2.26
CA LEU A 783 -26.26 -17.14 -3.00
C LEU A 783 -27.36 -17.61 -3.96
N LYS A 784 -27.15 -18.73 -4.68
CA LYS A 784 -28.18 -19.34 -5.53
C LYS A 784 -29.41 -19.75 -4.72
N GLU A 785 -29.22 -20.37 -3.56
CA GLU A 785 -30.32 -20.75 -2.68
C GLU A 785 -31.17 -19.54 -2.25
N VAL A 786 -30.54 -18.40 -1.95
CA VAL A 786 -31.24 -17.17 -1.55
C VAL A 786 -31.92 -16.48 -2.73
N VAL A 787 -31.20 -16.27 -3.84
CA VAL A 787 -31.66 -15.43 -4.97
C VAL A 787 -32.62 -16.18 -5.91
N ILE A 788 -32.34 -17.47 -6.16
CA ILE A 788 -33.07 -18.30 -7.12
C ILE A 788 -34.15 -19.11 -6.39
N ASN A 789 -33.75 -19.87 -5.38
CA ASN A 789 -34.64 -20.83 -4.71
C ASN A 789 -35.45 -20.21 -3.56
N ASP A 790 -35.24 -18.92 -3.27
CA ASP A 790 -35.93 -18.17 -2.21
C ASP A 790 -35.91 -18.90 -0.85
N LYS A 791 -34.77 -19.51 -0.51
CA LYS A 791 -34.60 -20.31 0.71
C LYS A 791 -34.95 -19.54 1.99
N LEU A 792 -34.82 -18.20 1.97
CA LEU A 792 -35.13 -17.32 3.09
C LEU A 792 -36.56 -16.75 3.05
N GLY A 793 -37.31 -16.95 1.97
CA GLY A 793 -38.66 -16.39 1.80
C GLY A 793 -38.68 -14.85 1.71
N ILE A 794 -37.61 -14.24 1.19
CA ILE A 794 -37.43 -12.78 1.11
C ILE A 794 -37.47 -12.23 -0.31
N ALA A 795 -37.57 -13.08 -1.33
CA ALA A 795 -37.38 -12.67 -2.70
C ALA A 795 -38.39 -11.60 -3.17
N GLU A 796 -39.68 -11.72 -2.80
CA GLU A 796 -40.69 -10.70 -3.11
C GLU A 796 -40.38 -9.34 -2.44
N LYS A 797 -39.81 -9.37 -1.23
CA LYS A 797 -39.36 -8.17 -0.52
C LYS A 797 -38.17 -7.51 -1.22
N LEU A 798 -37.19 -8.30 -1.69
CA LEU A 798 -36.06 -7.80 -2.47
C LEU A 798 -36.53 -7.19 -3.81
N ASP A 799 -37.45 -7.87 -4.50
CA ASP A 799 -38.04 -7.39 -5.76
C ASP A 799 -38.75 -6.03 -5.54
N ALA A 800 -39.56 -5.91 -4.49
CA ALA A 800 -40.24 -4.67 -4.12
C ALA A 800 -39.28 -3.54 -3.72
N GLN A 801 -38.17 -3.85 -3.03
CA GLN A 801 -37.15 -2.87 -2.68
C GLN A 801 -36.47 -2.28 -3.91
N MET A 802 -36.07 -3.13 -4.87
CA MET A 802 -35.49 -2.63 -6.11
C MET A 802 -36.51 -1.83 -6.92
N GLN A 803 -37.76 -2.27 -6.96
CA GLN A 803 -38.81 -1.53 -7.67
C GLN A 803 -39.06 -0.15 -7.07
N HIS A 804 -39.01 0.01 -5.73
CA HIS A 804 -39.04 1.32 -5.08
C HIS A 804 -37.90 2.22 -5.55
N VAL A 805 -36.67 1.71 -5.65
CA VAL A 805 -35.51 2.48 -6.17
C VAL A 805 -35.76 2.95 -7.60
N VAL A 806 -36.31 2.08 -8.45
CA VAL A 806 -36.65 2.40 -9.84
C VAL A 806 -37.73 3.49 -9.91
N ASP A 807 -38.79 3.34 -9.11
CA ASP A 807 -39.96 4.21 -9.15
C ASP A 807 -39.69 5.61 -8.56
N THR A 808 -38.72 5.74 -7.65
CA THR A 808 -38.38 7.01 -7.00
C THR A 808 -37.09 7.66 -7.52
N TYR A 809 -36.48 7.14 -8.58
CA TYR A 809 -35.29 7.73 -9.16
C TYR A 809 -35.53 9.19 -9.60
N GLN A 810 -34.57 10.05 -9.26
CA GLN A 810 -34.51 11.44 -9.72
C GLN A 810 -33.07 11.79 -10.10
N ASP A 811 -32.90 12.66 -11.12
CA ASP A 811 -31.58 13.19 -11.44
C ASP A 811 -31.19 14.28 -10.43
N GLU A 812 -30.16 13.98 -9.64
CA GLU A 812 -29.64 14.86 -8.60
C GLU A 812 -29.17 16.21 -9.18
N TRP A 813 -28.59 16.21 -10.38
CA TRP A 813 -28.14 17.45 -11.02
C TRP A 813 -29.30 18.26 -11.58
N ALA A 814 -30.30 17.64 -12.19
CA ALA A 814 -31.52 18.34 -12.58
C ALA A 814 -32.20 18.99 -11.37
N THR A 815 -32.19 18.33 -10.22
CA THR A 815 -32.74 18.86 -8.96
C THR A 815 -31.97 20.08 -8.46
N VAL A 816 -30.63 20.07 -8.55
CA VAL A 816 -29.79 21.23 -8.19
C VAL A 816 -29.96 22.37 -9.19
N VAL A 817 -29.92 22.09 -10.50
CA VAL A 817 -29.96 23.11 -11.55
C VAL A 817 -31.25 23.93 -11.52
N ASN A 818 -32.38 23.27 -11.22
CA ASN A 818 -33.71 23.86 -11.22
C ASN A 818 -34.10 24.53 -9.88
N ASP A 819 -33.20 24.56 -8.88
CA ASP A 819 -33.47 25.09 -7.55
C ASP A 819 -32.40 26.11 -7.13
N GLU A 820 -32.77 27.38 -7.10
CA GLU A 820 -31.83 28.48 -6.83
C GLU A 820 -31.21 28.42 -5.43
N GLU A 821 -31.94 27.94 -4.42
CA GLU A 821 -31.41 27.78 -3.07
C GLU A 821 -30.36 26.66 -3.03
N ARG A 822 -30.61 25.54 -3.72
CA ARG A 822 -29.64 24.44 -3.80
C ARG A 822 -28.36 24.82 -4.56
N ARG A 823 -28.45 25.74 -5.52
CA ARG A 823 -27.24 26.25 -6.23
C ARG A 823 -26.30 27.02 -5.29
N LYS A 824 -26.81 27.61 -4.20
CA LYS A 824 -25.96 28.35 -3.24
C LYS A 824 -24.91 27.46 -2.58
N ALA A 825 -25.20 26.17 -2.39
CA ALA A 825 -24.26 25.20 -1.82
C ALA A 825 -22.98 24.97 -2.65
N PHE A 826 -22.99 25.40 -3.93
CA PHE A 826 -21.86 25.29 -4.85
C PHE A 826 -21.03 26.57 -4.95
N ARG A 827 -21.45 27.66 -4.29
CA ARG A 827 -20.63 28.87 -4.21
C ARG A 827 -19.33 28.58 -3.48
N GLN A 828 -18.26 29.27 -3.89
CA GLN A 828 -16.98 29.15 -3.23
C GLN A 828 -16.97 29.88 -1.88
N PHE A 829 -17.47 31.12 -1.85
CA PHE A 829 -17.56 31.91 -0.62
C PHE A 829 -19.00 32.30 -0.34
N VAL A 830 -19.36 32.26 0.95
CA VAL A 830 -20.69 32.66 1.42
C VAL A 830 -20.93 34.16 1.27
N ASN A 831 -19.89 34.97 1.47
CA ASN A 831 -19.97 36.42 1.59
C ASN A 831 -19.46 37.19 0.36
N SER A 832 -19.12 36.50 -0.73
CA SER A 832 -18.56 37.11 -1.94
C SER A 832 -18.87 36.27 -3.17
N ASP A 833 -19.14 36.93 -4.30
CA ASP A 833 -19.25 36.28 -5.63
C ASP A 833 -17.88 36.10 -6.31
N HIS A 834 -16.80 36.55 -5.67
CA HIS A 834 -15.43 36.34 -6.14
C HIS A 834 -15.08 34.85 -6.16
N THR A 835 -14.24 34.44 -7.10
CA THR A 835 -13.76 33.05 -7.19
C THR A 835 -12.26 33.02 -7.44
N GLU A 836 -11.59 32.04 -6.83
CA GLU A 836 -10.15 31.84 -6.96
C GLU A 836 -9.82 30.36 -6.98
N ARG A 837 -8.84 29.97 -7.81
CA ARG A 837 -8.34 28.59 -7.80
C ARG A 837 -7.46 28.36 -6.59
N GLY A 838 -7.48 27.14 -6.06
CA GLY A 838 -6.56 26.71 -4.99
C GLY A 838 -5.29 26.01 -5.49
N ILE A 839 -5.13 25.82 -6.80
CA ILE A 839 -3.97 25.17 -7.42
C ILE A 839 -3.70 25.73 -8.83
N PRO A 840 -2.44 25.86 -9.27
CA PRO A 840 -2.12 26.18 -10.66
C PRO A 840 -2.42 25.02 -11.62
N PHE A 841 -2.72 25.35 -12.87
CA PHE A 841 -2.91 24.40 -13.97
C PHE A 841 -1.83 24.60 -15.03
N ILE A 842 -1.36 23.51 -15.64
CA ILE A 842 -0.32 23.51 -16.66
C ILE A 842 -0.79 22.79 -17.93
N ALA A 843 -0.19 23.14 -19.07
CA ALA A 843 -0.46 22.47 -20.33
C ALA A 843 0.35 21.16 -20.44
N MET A 844 -0.31 20.07 -20.82
CA MET A 844 0.33 18.77 -21.06
C MET A 844 -0.45 18.01 -22.14
N ARG A 845 0.25 17.51 -23.17
CA ARG A 845 -0.36 16.76 -24.31
C ARG A 845 -1.52 17.52 -24.99
N GLY A 846 -1.39 18.84 -25.16
CA GLY A 846 -2.40 19.69 -25.79
C GLY A 846 -3.67 19.91 -24.96
N GLN A 847 -3.67 19.55 -23.67
CA GLN A 847 -4.78 19.78 -22.75
C GLN A 847 -4.28 20.37 -21.42
N SER A 848 -5.18 20.88 -20.58
CA SER A 848 -4.84 21.43 -19.26
C SER A 848 -4.91 20.35 -18.17
N ARG A 849 -3.99 20.37 -17.19
CA ARG A 849 -4.08 19.53 -15.97
C ARG A 849 -3.70 20.34 -14.73
N PRO A 850 -4.16 19.97 -13.53
CA PRO A 850 -3.57 20.52 -12.31
C PRO A 850 -2.06 20.23 -12.27
N MET A 851 -1.30 21.18 -11.75
CA MET A 851 0.11 21.00 -11.46
C MET A 851 0.30 19.81 -10.50
N ASP A 852 1.54 19.31 -10.42
CA ASP A 852 1.83 18.29 -9.43
C ASP A 852 1.63 18.86 -7.99
N TRP A 853 1.68 18.00 -6.98
CA TRP A 853 1.79 18.38 -5.57
C TRP A 853 3.24 18.11 -5.20
N PRO A 854 3.93 18.99 -4.45
CA PRO A 854 5.28 18.70 -4.04
C PRO A 854 5.26 17.45 -3.16
N LYS A 855 6.39 16.73 -3.14
CA LYS A 855 6.62 15.74 -2.08
C LYS A 855 6.59 16.46 -0.72
N ASP A 856 6.23 15.75 0.34
CA ASP A 856 6.04 16.33 1.67
C ASP A 856 7.22 17.19 2.13
N GLU A 857 8.45 16.70 1.92
CA GLU A 857 9.72 17.40 2.20
C GLU A 857 9.86 18.79 1.54
N PHE A 858 9.13 19.06 0.44
CA PHE A 858 9.19 20.33 -0.29
C PHE A 858 7.99 21.24 -0.04
N ILE A 859 7.11 20.88 0.89
CA ILE A 859 5.97 21.70 1.27
C ILE A 859 6.45 22.59 2.43
N PRO A 860 6.60 23.90 2.24
CA PRO A 860 7.09 24.74 3.32
C PRO A 860 6.07 24.77 4.45
N ASP A 861 6.52 24.90 5.68
CA ASP A 861 5.64 25.05 6.84
C ASP A 861 4.74 26.26 6.66
N LEU A 862 3.46 26.10 6.98
CA LEU A 862 2.50 27.20 6.87
C LEU A 862 2.77 28.30 7.91
N HIS A 863 3.33 27.91 9.05
CA HIS A 863 3.67 28.76 10.18
C HIS A 863 5.20 28.73 10.40
N GLU A 864 5.76 29.76 11.05
CA GLU A 864 7.19 29.75 11.36
C GLU A 864 7.49 28.70 12.44
N GLU A 865 8.59 27.96 12.27
CA GLU A 865 9.00 26.87 13.16
C GLU A 865 9.12 27.35 14.62
N GLY A 866 8.43 26.67 15.53
CA GLY A 866 8.37 27.03 16.96
C GLY A 866 7.48 28.23 17.31
N SER A 867 6.78 28.81 16.34
CA SER A 867 5.76 29.84 16.59
C SER A 867 4.39 29.20 16.85
N LYS A 868 3.70 29.62 17.93
CA LYS A 868 2.27 29.32 18.06
C LYS A 868 1.53 30.23 17.07
N PRO A 869 0.74 29.71 16.11
CA PRO A 869 0.09 30.52 15.08
C PRO A 869 -0.72 31.69 15.68
N ASP A 870 -1.41 31.43 16.80
CA ASP A 870 -2.21 32.39 17.56
C ASP A 870 -1.38 33.51 18.22
N GLN A 871 -0.07 33.36 18.39
CA GLN A 871 0.85 34.38 18.91
C GLN A 871 1.44 35.30 17.83
N VAL A 872 1.28 34.94 16.55
CA VAL A 872 1.76 35.76 15.41
C VAL A 872 0.84 36.96 15.17
N LEU A 873 -0.43 36.87 15.57
CA LEU A 873 -1.42 37.94 15.46
C LEU A 873 -1.27 38.93 16.63
N THR A 874 -0.86 40.16 16.32
CA THR A 874 -0.56 41.23 17.29
C THR A 874 -1.47 42.45 17.14
N GLY A 875 -2.18 42.58 16.02
CA GLY A 875 -3.14 43.65 15.77
C GLY A 875 -4.39 43.57 16.66
N ALA A 876 -4.97 44.73 16.98
CA ALA A 876 -6.23 44.78 17.71
C ALA A 876 -7.36 44.17 16.86
N SER A 877 -7.98 43.10 17.35
CA SER A 877 -9.09 42.42 16.69
C SER A 877 -10.38 43.23 16.75
N SER A 878 -11.29 42.96 15.81
CA SER A 878 -12.63 43.53 15.78
C SER A 878 -13.65 42.51 15.29
N TRP A 879 -14.89 42.63 15.77
CA TRP A 879 -16.00 41.80 15.31
C TRP A 879 -16.43 42.20 13.90
N VAL A 880 -16.21 41.29 12.94
CA VAL A 880 -16.55 41.45 11.53
C VAL A 880 -17.74 40.55 11.19
N ARG A 881 -18.80 41.12 10.60
CA ARG A 881 -19.94 40.33 10.10
C ARG A 881 -19.53 39.57 8.84
N VAL A 882 -19.66 38.24 8.84
CA VAL A 882 -19.27 37.37 7.72
C VAL A 882 -20.45 36.71 7.01
N GLY A 883 -21.65 36.77 7.56
CA GLY A 883 -22.84 36.20 6.93
C GLY A 883 -24.05 36.20 7.86
N SER A 884 -25.12 35.55 7.43
CA SER A 884 -26.27 35.18 8.26
C SER A 884 -26.23 33.69 8.60
N VAL A 885 -26.92 33.27 9.65
CA VAL A 885 -26.96 31.85 10.08
C VAL A 885 -27.38 30.91 8.95
N SER A 886 -28.34 31.32 8.12
CA SER A 886 -28.86 30.52 6.99
C SER A 886 -27.85 30.32 5.86
N ASP A 887 -26.77 31.10 5.84
CA ASP A 887 -25.75 30.97 4.79
C ASP A 887 -24.75 29.84 5.07
N PHE A 888 -24.74 29.29 6.30
CA PHE A 888 -23.83 28.23 6.73
C PHE A 888 -24.60 26.91 6.93
N PRO A 889 -24.08 25.78 6.43
CA PRO A 889 -24.77 24.51 6.53
C PRO A 889 -24.82 24.01 7.98
N THR A 890 -25.97 23.49 8.39
CA THR A 890 -26.15 22.82 9.69
C THR A 890 -25.15 21.68 9.85
N ASN A 891 -24.47 21.60 11.00
CA ASN A 891 -23.49 20.56 11.32
C ASN A 891 -22.35 20.42 10.29
N GLY A 892 -21.96 21.53 9.66
CA GLY A 892 -20.89 21.58 8.67
C GLY A 892 -20.23 22.95 8.57
N GLY A 893 -19.34 23.09 7.59
CA GLY A 893 -18.61 24.33 7.33
C GLY A 893 -18.92 24.96 5.97
N ALA A 894 -18.63 26.26 5.86
CA ALA A 894 -18.54 26.98 4.59
C ALA A 894 -17.41 28.02 4.63
N ALA A 895 -16.87 28.34 3.45
CA ALA A 895 -15.78 29.31 3.34
C ALA A 895 -16.29 30.75 3.27
N VAL A 896 -15.54 31.66 3.87
CA VAL A 896 -15.73 33.11 3.78
C VAL A 896 -14.43 33.77 3.34
N LEU A 897 -14.54 34.87 2.60
CA LEU A 897 -13.40 35.66 2.15
C LEU A 897 -13.25 36.91 3.04
N TYR A 898 -12.07 37.14 3.61
CA TYR A 898 -11.74 38.34 4.37
C TYR A 898 -10.43 38.92 3.85
N GLY A 899 -10.49 40.08 3.19
CA GLY A 899 -9.35 40.58 2.41
C GLY A 899 -9.08 39.64 1.24
N LYS A 900 -7.88 39.05 1.22
CA LYS A 900 -7.45 37.98 0.30
C LYS A 900 -7.38 36.61 0.97
N SER A 901 -7.75 36.51 2.25
CA SER A 901 -7.61 35.32 3.08
C SER A 901 -8.91 34.52 3.12
N GLN A 902 -8.80 33.20 3.03
CA GLN A 902 -9.95 32.30 3.11
C GLN A 902 -10.08 31.69 4.51
N LEU A 903 -11.23 31.88 5.13
CA LEU A 903 -11.57 31.32 6.45
C LEU A 903 -12.69 30.29 6.31
N ALA A 904 -12.72 29.32 7.22
CA ALA A 904 -13.77 28.32 7.33
C ALA A 904 -14.60 28.59 8.58
N VAL A 905 -15.93 28.66 8.43
CA VAL A 905 -16.86 28.87 9.55
C VAL A 905 -17.77 27.66 9.65
N TYR A 906 -17.90 27.11 10.85
CA TYR A 906 -18.63 25.88 11.14
C TYR A 906 -19.82 26.16 12.06
N ASN A 907 -20.98 25.68 11.65
CA ASN A 907 -22.22 25.73 12.43
C ASN A 907 -22.45 24.35 13.05
N VAL A 908 -22.21 24.20 14.36
CA VAL A 908 -22.38 22.94 15.09
C VAL A 908 -23.71 22.98 15.84
N ALA A 909 -24.77 22.90 15.05
CA ALA A 909 -26.15 23.10 15.50
C ALA A 909 -26.55 22.14 16.63
N ARG A 910 -26.05 20.89 16.62
CA ARG A 910 -26.30 19.92 17.70
C ARG A 910 -25.87 20.41 19.08
N ARG A 911 -24.79 21.20 19.15
CA ARG A 911 -24.28 21.80 20.39
C ARG A 911 -24.71 23.26 20.57
N ASN A 912 -25.40 23.84 19.57
CA ASN A 912 -25.66 25.28 19.49
C ASN A 912 -24.36 26.11 19.60
N GLU A 913 -23.29 25.64 18.96
CA GLU A 913 -21.96 26.23 19.00
C GLU A 913 -21.49 26.60 17.59
N TRP A 914 -20.59 27.59 17.52
CA TRP A 914 -20.00 28.08 16.28
C TRP A 914 -18.50 28.18 16.42
N TYR A 915 -17.80 27.79 15.36
CA TYR A 915 -16.34 27.77 15.32
C TYR A 915 -15.86 28.36 14.00
N ALA A 916 -14.65 28.93 14.00
CA ALA A 916 -14.02 29.40 12.79
C ALA A 916 -12.53 29.11 12.81
N THR A 917 -12.00 28.73 11.66
CA THR A 917 -10.58 28.44 11.44
C THR A 917 -10.09 29.08 10.15
N GLN A 918 -8.79 29.03 9.89
CA GLN A 918 -8.30 29.15 8.52
C GLN A 918 -8.92 28.07 7.61
N ASN A 919 -9.09 28.34 6.31
CA ASN A 919 -9.60 27.35 5.35
C ASN A 919 -8.50 26.43 4.78
N VAL A 920 -7.24 26.82 4.92
CA VAL A 920 -6.07 26.07 4.44
C VAL A 920 -5.66 24.99 5.45
N CYS A 921 -5.55 23.75 4.97
CA CYS A 921 -5.01 22.64 5.74
C CYS A 921 -3.48 22.72 5.78
N PRO A 922 -2.83 22.75 6.97
CA PRO A 922 -1.39 22.95 7.10
C PRO A 922 -0.58 21.86 6.42
N HIS A 923 -1.00 20.60 6.51
CA HIS A 923 -0.33 19.42 5.93
C HIS A 923 0.11 19.60 4.47
N LYS A 924 -0.83 19.90 3.57
CA LYS A 924 -0.55 20.00 2.13
C LYS A 924 -0.78 21.39 1.56
N ARG A 925 -1.19 22.36 2.40
CA ARG A 925 -1.66 23.71 2.01
C ARG A 925 -2.89 23.72 1.08
N ALA A 926 -3.77 22.74 1.24
CA ALA A 926 -5.01 22.68 0.47
C ALA A 926 -6.12 23.53 1.12
N LEU A 927 -6.77 24.40 0.34
CA LEU A 927 -7.86 25.30 0.77
C LEU A 927 -9.22 24.58 0.80
N VAL A 928 -9.38 23.62 1.71
CA VAL A 928 -10.52 22.69 1.70
C VAL A 928 -11.20 22.48 3.06
N LEU A 929 -10.72 23.06 4.15
CA LEU A 929 -11.20 22.71 5.51
C LEU A 929 -12.68 23.03 5.75
N SER A 930 -13.21 24.08 5.13
CA SER A 930 -14.65 24.40 5.14
C SER A 930 -15.53 23.26 4.61
N GLU A 931 -14.99 22.37 3.79
CA GLU A 931 -15.70 21.21 3.26
C GLU A 931 -15.53 19.94 4.12
N GLY A 932 -14.82 20.06 5.24
CA GLY A 932 -14.51 18.94 6.13
C GLY A 932 -15.73 18.39 6.86
N ILE A 933 -15.61 17.12 7.28
CA ILE A 933 -16.62 16.49 8.13
C ILE A 933 -16.39 16.95 9.56
N VAL A 934 -17.33 17.75 10.06
CA VAL A 934 -17.39 18.13 11.47
C VAL A 934 -17.92 16.96 12.27
N GLY A 935 -17.34 16.67 13.43
CA GLY A 935 -17.75 15.56 14.28
C GLY A 935 -17.00 15.58 15.60
N SER A 936 -17.00 14.46 16.31
CA SER A 936 -16.27 14.29 17.56
C SER A 936 -15.34 13.08 17.53
N ARG A 937 -14.24 13.15 18.29
CA ARG A 937 -13.36 12.02 18.63
C ARG A 937 -13.06 12.13 20.12
N GLU A 938 -13.36 11.10 20.91
CA GLU A 938 -13.14 11.09 22.36
C GLU A 938 -13.77 12.32 23.06
N GLY A 939 -14.92 12.78 22.56
CA GLY A 939 -15.63 13.95 23.04
C GLY A 939 -15.10 15.31 22.54
N ILE A 940 -13.91 15.35 21.96
CA ILE A 940 -13.31 16.55 21.35
C ILE A 940 -13.99 16.83 20.02
N LEU A 941 -14.46 18.06 19.84
CA LEU A 941 -15.10 18.48 18.60
C LEU A 941 -14.04 18.84 17.56
N LYS A 942 -14.17 18.28 16.38
CA LYS A 942 -13.12 18.35 15.35
C LYS A 942 -13.68 18.51 13.95
N VAL A 943 -12.80 18.85 13.02
CA VAL A 943 -13.03 18.78 11.56
C VAL A 943 -12.01 17.84 10.93
N ALA A 944 -12.47 16.89 10.11
CA ALA A 944 -11.60 16.06 9.29
C ALA A 944 -11.30 16.74 7.95
N CYS A 945 -10.02 16.88 7.60
CA CYS A 945 -9.58 17.37 6.30
C CYS A 945 -10.20 16.53 5.17
N PRO A 946 -10.90 17.12 4.20
CA PRO A 946 -11.57 16.34 3.17
C PRO A 946 -10.63 15.55 2.24
N LEU A 947 -9.40 16.06 2.04
CA LEU A 947 -8.40 15.46 1.16
C LEU A 947 -7.50 14.45 1.88
N HIS A 948 -7.00 14.79 3.08
CA HIS A 948 -5.94 14.05 3.75
C HIS A 948 -6.40 13.36 5.05
N LYS A 949 -7.64 13.57 5.47
CA LYS A 949 -8.28 12.94 6.63
C LYS A 949 -7.69 13.27 8.01
N ASN A 950 -6.65 14.11 8.09
CA ASN A 950 -6.18 14.68 9.36
C ASN A 950 -7.30 15.42 10.09
N ASN A 951 -7.39 15.20 11.41
CA ASN A 951 -8.41 15.72 12.29
C ASN A 951 -7.86 16.90 13.09
N PHE A 952 -8.60 18.01 13.10
CA PHE A 952 -8.22 19.22 13.83
C PHE A 952 -9.30 19.59 14.83
N ASP A 953 -8.92 19.83 16.09
CA ASP A 953 -9.81 20.38 17.10
C ASP A 953 -10.32 21.75 16.66
N LEU A 954 -11.65 21.93 16.60
CA LEU A 954 -12.26 23.18 16.14
C LEU A 954 -12.08 24.36 17.11
N LYS A 955 -11.77 24.08 18.37
CA LYS A 955 -11.56 25.06 19.44
C LYS A 955 -10.09 25.44 19.58
N SER A 956 -9.20 24.45 19.72
CA SER A 956 -7.77 24.73 19.92
C SER A 956 -6.99 24.89 18.61
N GLY A 957 -7.48 24.29 17.52
CA GLY A 957 -6.77 24.19 16.25
C GLY A 957 -5.77 23.03 16.18
N GLU A 958 -5.55 22.30 17.27
CA GLU A 958 -4.54 21.24 17.35
C GLU A 958 -4.89 20.06 16.43
N CYS A 959 -3.86 19.48 15.79
CA CYS A 959 -4.03 18.27 15.01
C CYS A 959 -4.07 17.06 15.94
N LEU A 960 -5.20 16.36 15.97
CA LEU A 960 -5.40 15.19 16.83
C LEU A 960 -4.61 13.97 16.35
N ASP A 961 -4.16 13.97 15.09
CA ASP A 961 -3.36 12.89 14.52
C ASP A 961 -1.85 13.15 14.63
N HIS A 962 -1.46 14.41 14.91
CA HIS A 962 -0.07 14.87 15.02
C HIS A 962 0.06 15.88 16.17
N MET A 963 -0.23 15.44 17.39
CA MET A 963 -0.33 16.35 18.55
C MET A 963 1.00 17.01 18.95
N GLU A 964 2.13 16.44 18.53
CA GLU A 964 3.48 16.93 18.86
C GLU A 964 4.05 17.90 17.80
N ASP A 965 3.34 18.11 16.68
CA ASP A 965 3.78 18.97 15.59
C ASP A 965 3.01 20.30 15.60
N ASP A 966 3.63 21.35 16.13
CA ASP A 966 3.05 22.71 16.19
C ASP A 966 2.79 23.29 14.78
N ASN A 967 3.49 22.83 13.73
CA ASN A 967 3.24 23.27 12.35
C ASN A 967 1.92 22.72 11.79
N MET A 968 1.39 21.67 12.41
CA MET A 968 0.11 21.05 12.06
C MET A 968 -1.08 21.69 12.78
N ARG A 969 -0.92 22.84 13.44
CA ARG A 969 -1.99 23.57 14.12
C ARG A 969 -2.73 24.54 13.19
N LEU A 970 -4.05 24.68 13.38
CA LEU A 970 -4.87 25.68 12.69
C LEU A 970 -4.96 26.99 13.48
N LEU A 971 -4.96 28.12 12.78
CA LEU A 971 -5.50 29.36 13.34
C LEU A 971 -7.01 29.21 13.59
N THR A 972 -7.44 29.56 14.80
CA THR A 972 -8.85 29.60 15.21
C THR A 972 -9.28 31.03 15.53
N PHE A 973 -10.56 31.34 15.30
CA PHE A 973 -11.12 32.67 15.48
C PHE A 973 -12.41 32.60 16.32
N PRO A 974 -12.57 33.43 17.36
CA PRO A 974 -13.80 33.50 18.11
C PRO A 974 -15.00 33.85 17.23
N VAL A 975 -16.13 33.16 17.45
CA VAL A 975 -17.38 33.39 16.72
C VAL A 975 -18.47 33.84 17.68
N LYS A 976 -19.29 34.80 17.26
CA LYS A 976 -20.55 35.14 17.93
C LYS A 976 -21.69 35.25 16.94
N VAL A 977 -22.89 34.95 17.41
CA VAL A 977 -24.15 35.11 16.64
C VAL A 977 -25.03 36.11 17.36
N GLU A 978 -25.36 37.21 16.68
CA GLU A 978 -26.20 38.30 17.21
C GLU A 978 -27.23 38.69 16.15
N ASP A 979 -28.51 38.76 16.51
CA ASP A 979 -29.62 39.14 15.63
C ASP A 979 -29.66 38.37 14.29
N GLY A 980 -29.26 37.08 14.30
CA GLY A 980 -29.19 36.20 13.12
C GLY A 980 -27.98 36.45 12.21
N GLY A 981 -27.11 37.40 12.55
CA GLY A 981 -25.80 37.61 11.90
C GLY A 981 -24.69 36.80 12.56
N VAL A 982 -23.77 36.28 11.76
CA VAL A 982 -22.57 35.57 12.20
C VAL A 982 -21.38 36.54 12.13
N PHE A 983 -20.65 36.67 13.24
CA PHE A 983 -19.51 37.57 13.39
C PHE A 983 -18.27 36.82 13.85
N LEU A 984 -17.12 37.15 13.27
CA LEU A 984 -15.80 36.64 13.66
C LEU A 984 -14.98 37.75 14.31
N ASP A 985 -14.24 37.44 15.36
CA ASP A 985 -13.24 38.38 15.92
C ASP A 985 -11.94 38.25 15.13
N LEU A 986 -11.66 39.22 14.26
CA LEU A 986 -10.58 39.15 13.28
C LEU A 986 -9.59 40.32 13.43
N PRO A 987 -8.29 40.09 13.23
CA PRO A 987 -7.29 41.15 13.13
C PRO A 987 -7.46 41.94 11.82
N PRO A 988 -6.75 43.08 11.63
CA PRO A 988 -6.77 43.81 10.37
C PRO A 988 -6.42 42.91 9.17
N THR A 989 -7.13 43.10 8.04
CA THR A 989 -6.95 42.28 6.81
C THR A 989 -5.49 42.19 6.36
N ALA A 990 -4.72 43.28 6.48
CA ALA A 990 -3.33 43.32 6.05
C ALA A 990 -2.41 42.37 6.82
N GLU A 991 -2.74 42.06 8.08
CA GLU A 991 -1.99 41.12 8.92
C GLU A 991 -2.36 39.68 8.54
N LEU A 992 -3.66 39.40 8.42
CA LEU A 992 -4.12 38.07 8.03
C LEU A 992 -3.68 37.69 6.60
N ASP A 993 -3.74 38.63 5.66
CA ASP A 993 -3.34 38.43 4.26
C ASP A 993 -1.83 38.16 4.11
N GLN A 994 -0.99 38.57 5.06
CA GLN A 994 0.44 38.19 5.05
C GLN A 994 0.64 36.70 5.32
N LEU A 995 -0.26 36.09 6.10
CA LEU A 995 -0.20 34.69 6.51
C LEU A 995 -1.03 33.78 5.59
N LEU A 996 -2.27 34.17 5.28
CA LEU A 996 -3.31 33.29 4.76
C LEU A 996 -3.87 33.70 3.39
N ALA A 997 -3.34 34.75 2.75
CA ALA A 997 -3.81 35.10 1.40
C ALA A 997 -3.63 33.93 0.44
N THR A 998 -4.61 33.68 -0.43
CA THR A 998 -4.59 32.56 -1.38
C THR A 998 -3.26 32.49 -2.15
N GLU A 999 -2.76 33.63 -2.62
CA GLU A 999 -1.50 33.76 -3.38
C GLU A 999 -0.23 33.44 -2.56
N LYS A 1000 -0.31 33.48 -1.23
CA LYS A 1000 0.79 33.18 -0.31
C LYS A 1000 0.83 31.70 0.08
N VAL A 1001 -0.34 31.15 0.35
CA VAL A 1001 -0.46 29.75 0.81
C VAL A 1001 -0.50 28.76 -0.34
N MET A 1002 -0.96 29.18 -1.53
CA MET A 1002 -0.95 28.33 -2.71
C MET A 1002 0.49 28.02 -3.12
N LEU A 1003 0.77 26.73 -3.30
CA LEU A 1003 2.07 26.25 -3.76
C LEU A 1003 2.32 26.73 -5.21
N SER A 1004 3.43 27.44 -5.41
CA SER A 1004 3.83 28.00 -6.71
C SER A 1004 4.67 27.02 -7.51
N ALA A 1005 4.86 27.26 -8.82
CA ALA A 1005 5.72 26.45 -9.69
C ALA A 1005 7.15 26.25 -9.15
N ASP A 1006 7.65 27.18 -8.33
CA ASP A 1006 8.99 27.14 -7.76
C ASP A 1006 9.12 26.08 -6.64
N CYS A 1007 8.03 25.79 -5.91
CA CYS A 1007 7.96 24.68 -4.96
C CYS A 1007 8.10 23.30 -5.63
N PHE A 1008 8.09 23.23 -6.97
CA PHE A 1008 8.14 22.00 -7.75
C PHE A 1008 9.48 21.76 -8.45
N GLN A 1009 10.41 22.72 -8.44
CA GLN A 1009 11.67 22.63 -9.17
C GLN A 1009 12.65 21.59 -8.60
N GLY A 1010 12.41 21.09 -7.38
CA GLY A 1010 13.12 19.93 -6.79
C GLY A 1010 12.60 18.57 -7.26
N SER A 1011 11.51 18.52 -8.04
CA SER A 1011 11.02 17.28 -8.66
C SER A 1011 11.66 17.11 -10.04
N GLU A 1012 12.57 16.16 -10.21
CA GLU A 1012 13.12 15.78 -11.52
C GLU A 1012 12.03 15.15 -12.42
N ASN A 1013 11.12 15.96 -12.94
CA ASN A 1013 10.18 15.53 -13.96
C ASN A 1013 10.75 15.89 -15.33
N ASN A 1014 11.33 14.87 -15.99
CA ASN A 1014 11.61 14.88 -17.42
C ASN A 1014 10.29 15.02 -18.20
N PHE A 1015 9.82 16.26 -18.37
CA PHE A 1015 8.74 16.57 -19.30
C PHE A 1015 9.28 16.45 -20.72
N VAL A 1016 8.99 15.34 -21.40
CA VAL A 1016 9.13 15.29 -22.86
C VAL A 1016 7.96 16.08 -23.45
N PRO A 1017 8.19 17.25 -24.07
CA PRO A 1017 7.14 17.91 -24.83
C PRO A 1017 6.89 17.01 -26.05
N VAL A 1018 5.69 16.43 -26.14
CA VAL A 1018 5.23 15.91 -27.43
C VAL A 1018 5.18 17.14 -28.34
N GLN A 1019 6.07 17.21 -29.33
CA GLN A 1019 6.05 18.27 -30.35
C GLN A 1019 4.64 18.33 -30.93
N THR A 1020 3.88 19.35 -30.55
CA THR A 1020 2.64 19.67 -31.23
C THR A 1020 3.04 20.19 -32.60
N ASN A 1021 2.97 19.31 -33.61
CA ASN A 1021 2.81 19.78 -34.97
C ASN A 1021 1.62 20.74 -34.95
N ALA A 1022 1.88 22.01 -35.23
CA ALA A 1022 0.86 23.01 -35.36
C ALA A 1022 -0.21 22.47 -36.32
N LEU A 1023 -1.44 22.32 -35.81
CA LEU A 1023 -2.60 22.15 -36.67
C LEU A 1023 -2.60 23.33 -37.67
N PRO A 1024 -2.82 23.08 -38.98
CA PRO A 1024 -2.90 24.16 -39.94
C PRO A 1024 -3.99 25.13 -39.49
N THR A 1025 -3.64 26.40 -39.37
CA THR A 1025 -4.60 27.49 -39.21
C THR A 1025 -5.68 27.33 -40.28
N ALA A 1026 -6.95 27.24 -39.84
CA ALA A 1026 -8.11 27.21 -40.73
C ALA A 1026 -8.05 28.39 -41.71
N PRO A 1027 -8.47 28.23 -42.98
CA PRO A 1027 -8.53 29.34 -43.92
C PRO A 1027 -9.50 30.39 -43.40
N GLN A 1028 -9.07 31.65 -43.40
CA GLN A 1028 -9.97 32.80 -43.29
C GLN A 1028 -10.80 32.87 -44.58
N ASP A 1029 -11.98 32.25 -44.59
CA ASP A 1029 -12.98 32.52 -45.62
C ASP A 1029 -13.72 33.80 -45.25
N THR A 1030 -13.23 34.90 -45.82
CA THR A 1030 -14.05 36.06 -46.16
C THR A 1030 -15.02 35.66 -47.27
N ALA A 1031 -16.30 35.53 -46.94
CA ALA A 1031 -17.36 35.56 -47.95
C ALA A 1031 -18.28 36.74 -47.65
N GLU A 1032 -17.97 37.85 -48.32
CA GLU A 1032 -18.93 38.91 -48.60
C GLU A 1032 -20.11 38.35 -49.40
N VAL A 1033 -21.26 38.93 -49.10
CA VAL A 1033 -22.53 38.87 -49.82
C VAL A 1033 -22.35 39.10 -51.33
N SER A 1034 -22.81 38.18 -52.18
CA SER A 1034 -23.63 38.50 -53.38
C SER A 1034 -24.19 37.24 -54.07
N ALA A 1035 -25.49 37.35 -54.41
CA ALA A 1035 -26.35 36.52 -55.27
C ALA A 1035 -26.79 35.13 -54.77
#